data_AF-D4JS74-F1
#
_entry.id   AF-D4JS74-F1
#
_cell.length_a   1.000
_cell.length_b   1.000
_cell.length_c   1.000
_cell.angle_alpha   90.00
_cell.angle_beta   90.00
_cell.angle_gamma   90.00
#
_symmetry.space_group_name_H-M   'P 1'
#
loop_
_entity.id
_entity.type
_entity.pdbx_description
1 polymer ?
#
loop_
_entity_poly.entity_id
_entity_poly.type
_entity_poly.pdbx_seq_one_letter_code
_entity_poly.pdbx_strand_id
1 'polypeptide(L)'
;MNKYKSIDLFAGIGGIRLGFEQAFGNSINTVFVSEWDKYAQETYKANFRDKFDIAGDITQIDERDIPDFDICLAGFPCQAFSLAGQRKGFEDDYKGKCRGTLFLDVARICEYHKPKVIFCENVKGLVIHDKGRTFKIICKTFEDLGYRVFYKVLNSKNFGVPQNRERIYIVAFRNDIAPDNFDFPESTDTNKCLLDIRERNPVPAKYYLSDVYVDTLRKHKARHEAKGNGFGYEIRAWDDVAGAVVCGGMGRERNLVVDERQKNLIPTTHIKGEINKEGIRKMTPREWARLQGFPDSFKLTLADTHLYKQFGNSVTVNVIKAIAEKIKEVLNMTKLSGNKGEWSEIYVFLRLLAIGKLYAADAELNKLSDVFYNILNILRSENTGNMEFRVERAANRISVYNTDTESIIADLPANEFKLAADELYNEIAAANKASFEVRNIESFLETIKIETLKAKSTDKADIRIKIHDINTGYESVQGFSIKSRLGGASTLINAGKTTNFIFEVTGNVDDEVMDEFNNCSKLFKNKFTYLRGTAGCDIKYFGMENETFEDNLSLIDGDLPEICAYMLAEYYSSGVNTVSKSLEAIAGRNPMNYRLDKGQPFYQYKFKKFLTDSALGMLPSKPWDGTADATGGYIIVREDGEVLCYHLFNRNEFENYLINNTKFETASTGRHEFGSIYKDCGKYYLKLNLQIRFIK
;
A
#
# COMPACT_ATOMS: atom_id res chain seq x y z
N MET A 1 -3.35 14.09 3.89
CA MET A 1 -3.70 12.99 2.96
C MET A 1 -3.75 13.55 1.55
N ASN A 2 -3.09 12.89 0.59
CA ASN A 2 -3.20 13.27 -0.81
C ASN A 2 -4.63 13.01 -1.30
N LYS A 3 -5.20 13.98 -2.02
CA LYS A 3 -6.55 13.92 -2.57
C LYS A 3 -6.52 13.19 -3.91
N TYR A 4 -7.26 12.10 -4.06
CA TYR A 4 -7.41 11.39 -5.34
C TYR A 4 -8.05 12.33 -6.37
N LYS A 5 -7.55 12.30 -7.60
CA LYS A 5 -8.14 13.02 -8.73
C LYS A 5 -9.00 12.07 -9.55
N SER A 6 -10.19 12.51 -9.95
CA SER A 6 -11.09 11.72 -10.81
C SER A 6 -11.55 12.51 -12.02
N ILE A 7 -11.94 11.78 -13.07
CA ILE A 7 -12.62 12.34 -14.23
C ILE A 7 -13.99 11.68 -14.38
N ASP A 8 -14.98 12.42 -14.90
CA ASP A 8 -16.34 11.93 -15.15
C ASP A 8 -16.65 12.00 -16.65
N LEU A 9 -16.57 10.86 -17.33
CA LEU A 9 -16.84 10.70 -18.75
C LEU A 9 -18.29 10.23 -18.96
N PHE A 10 -18.96 10.81 -19.95
CA PHE A 10 -20.39 10.60 -20.18
C PHE A 10 -21.21 10.94 -18.92
N ALA A 11 -20.86 12.07 -18.31
CA ALA A 11 -21.23 12.40 -16.94
C ALA A 11 -22.75 12.51 -16.72
N GLY A 12 -23.52 12.83 -17.77
CA GLY A 12 -24.93 13.14 -17.67
C GLY A 12 -25.18 14.25 -16.66
N ILE A 13 -25.87 13.91 -15.58
CA ILE A 13 -26.15 14.83 -14.45
C ILE A 13 -25.27 14.56 -13.22
N GLY A 14 -24.18 13.79 -13.37
CA GLY A 14 -23.18 13.55 -12.31
C GLY A 14 -23.58 12.49 -11.29
N GLY A 15 -24.36 11.48 -11.70
CA GLY A 15 -24.78 10.41 -10.79
C GLY A 15 -23.62 9.54 -10.29
N ILE A 16 -22.67 9.22 -11.18
CA ILE A 16 -21.48 8.42 -10.80
C ILE A 16 -20.58 9.26 -9.90
N ARG A 17 -20.25 10.48 -10.33
CA ARG A 17 -19.50 11.44 -9.51
C ARG A 17 -20.08 11.59 -8.11
N LEU A 18 -21.39 11.82 -7.98
CA LEU A 18 -22.02 12.03 -6.68
C LEU A 18 -21.84 10.82 -5.76
N GLY A 19 -21.93 9.60 -6.28
CA GLY A 19 -21.67 8.39 -5.49
C GLY A 19 -20.22 8.31 -5.00
N PHE A 20 -19.25 8.62 -5.85
CA PHE A 20 -17.84 8.67 -5.47
C PHE A 20 -17.53 9.80 -4.47
N GLU A 21 -18.07 11.00 -4.67
CA GLU A 21 -17.91 12.12 -3.73
C GLU A 21 -18.51 11.78 -2.34
N GLN A 22 -19.64 11.06 -2.29
CA GLN A 22 -20.23 10.61 -1.02
C GLN A 22 -19.39 9.55 -0.30
N ALA A 23 -18.71 8.66 -1.03
CA ALA A 23 -17.87 7.60 -0.46
C ALA A 23 -16.49 8.11 0.00
N PHE A 24 -15.85 8.93 -0.83
CA PHE A 24 -14.51 9.44 -0.58
C PHE A 24 -14.51 10.73 0.25
N GLY A 25 -15.60 11.51 0.24
CA GLY A 25 -15.66 12.80 0.90
C GLY A 25 -14.55 13.73 0.43
N ASN A 26 -13.83 14.35 1.38
CA ASN A 26 -12.75 15.30 1.08
C ASN A 26 -11.51 14.66 0.43
N SER A 27 -11.44 13.32 0.35
CA SER A 27 -10.30 12.59 -0.23
C SER A 27 -10.36 12.41 -1.75
N ILE A 28 -11.42 12.89 -2.44
CA ILE A 28 -11.50 12.87 -3.91
C ILE A 28 -11.84 14.23 -4.50
N ASN A 29 -11.28 14.55 -5.67
CA ASN A 29 -11.55 15.75 -6.43
C ASN A 29 -11.80 15.40 -7.90
N THR A 30 -12.94 15.80 -8.45
CA THR A 30 -13.14 15.73 -9.92
C THR A 30 -12.34 16.86 -10.59
N VAL A 31 -11.54 16.53 -11.59
CA VAL A 31 -10.65 17.48 -12.30
C VAL A 31 -11.03 17.67 -13.77
N PHE A 32 -11.87 16.81 -14.32
CA PHE A 32 -12.33 16.89 -15.71
C PHE A 32 -13.70 16.22 -15.87
N VAL A 33 -14.53 16.77 -16.73
CA VAL A 33 -15.89 16.27 -17.02
C VAL A 33 -16.17 16.38 -18.50
N SER A 34 -16.67 15.30 -19.10
CA SER A 34 -17.15 15.28 -20.48
C SER A 34 -18.62 14.86 -20.54
N GLU A 35 -19.43 15.76 -21.10
CA GLU A 35 -20.85 15.56 -21.38
C GLU A 35 -21.24 16.46 -22.55
N TRP A 36 -21.87 15.91 -23.59
CA TRP A 36 -22.21 16.64 -24.82
C TRP A 36 -23.64 17.19 -24.87
N ASP A 37 -24.57 16.66 -24.06
CA ASP A 37 -25.97 17.06 -24.05
C ASP A 37 -26.08 18.36 -23.27
N LYS A 38 -26.40 19.44 -23.98
CA LYS A 38 -26.51 20.79 -23.42
C LYS A 38 -27.39 20.86 -22.17
N TYR A 39 -28.50 20.12 -22.14
CA TYR A 39 -29.42 20.14 -21.00
C TYR A 39 -28.83 19.40 -19.79
N ALA A 40 -28.14 18.28 -20.03
CA ALA A 40 -27.37 17.59 -18.99
C ALA A 40 -26.30 18.51 -18.40
N GLN A 41 -25.54 19.23 -19.23
CA GLN A 41 -24.55 20.23 -18.78
C GLN A 41 -25.18 21.32 -17.90
N GLU A 42 -26.34 21.87 -18.27
CA GLU A 42 -27.04 22.90 -17.47
C GLU A 42 -27.43 22.37 -16.08
N THR A 43 -27.91 21.13 -16.01
CA THR A 43 -28.27 20.49 -14.73
C THR A 43 -27.03 20.16 -13.91
N TYR A 44 -25.96 19.72 -14.55
CA TYR A 44 -24.67 19.44 -13.91
C TYR A 44 -24.09 20.71 -13.27
N LYS A 45 -23.99 21.82 -14.03
CA LYS A 45 -23.48 23.12 -13.55
C LYS A 45 -24.33 23.71 -12.42
N ALA A 46 -25.63 23.39 -12.34
CA ALA A 46 -26.49 23.84 -11.23
C ALA A 46 -26.15 23.17 -9.89
N ASN A 47 -25.54 21.98 -9.94
CA ASN A 47 -25.29 21.09 -8.80
C ASN A 47 -23.80 20.99 -8.41
N PHE A 48 -22.89 21.06 -9.37
CA PHE A 48 -21.45 20.99 -9.15
C PHE A 48 -20.79 22.33 -9.50
N ARG A 49 -20.05 22.92 -8.54
CA ARG A 49 -19.38 24.21 -8.67
C ARG A 49 -17.90 24.03 -8.97
N ASP A 50 -17.62 23.51 -10.16
CA ASP A 50 -16.24 23.27 -10.59
C ASP A 50 -15.56 24.54 -11.09
N LYS A 51 -14.22 24.55 -11.03
CA LYS A 51 -13.38 25.64 -11.53
C LYS A 51 -13.01 25.50 -13.02
N PHE A 52 -13.58 24.49 -13.70
CA PHE A 52 -13.34 24.18 -15.10
C PHE A 52 -14.67 24.02 -15.84
N ASP A 53 -14.63 24.19 -17.15
CA ASP A 53 -15.79 23.97 -18.01
C ASP A 53 -15.97 22.49 -18.37
N ILE A 54 -17.23 22.11 -18.64
CA ILE A 54 -17.54 20.78 -19.17
C ILE A 54 -17.05 20.71 -20.61
N ALA A 55 -16.21 19.73 -20.91
CA ALA A 55 -15.40 19.72 -22.12
C ALA A 55 -16.17 19.34 -23.40
N GLY A 56 -17.39 18.79 -23.29
CA GLY A 56 -18.23 18.46 -24.45
C GLY A 56 -17.98 17.06 -25.02
N ASP A 57 -17.91 16.95 -26.35
CA ASP A 57 -17.82 15.69 -27.11
C ASP A 57 -16.43 15.05 -26.95
N ILE A 58 -16.35 13.95 -26.17
CA ILE A 58 -15.09 13.26 -25.83
C ILE A 58 -14.30 12.78 -27.06
N THR A 59 -14.99 12.53 -28.17
CA THR A 59 -14.37 12.04 -29.43
C THR A 59 -13.50 13.09 -30.10
N GLN A 60 -13.62 14.36 -29.70
CA GLN A 60 -12.87 15.50 -30.25
C GLN A 60 -11.79 16.00 -29.28
N ILE A 61 -11.66 15.37 -28.11
CA ILE A 61 -10.73 15.79 -27.05
C ILE A 61 -9.51 14.89 -27.11
N ASP A 62 -8.35 15.54 -27.28
CA ASP A 62 -7.06 14.87 -27.22
C ASP A 62 -6.77 14.42 -25.78
N GLU A 63 -6.34 13.18 -25.59
CA GLU A 63 -6.03 12.64 -24.28
C GLU A 63 -4.96 13.45 -23.53
N ARG A 64 -4.07 14.15 -24.24
CA ARG A 64 -3.01 14.99 -23.66
C ARG A 64 -3.56 16.27 -23.01
N ASP A 65 -4.74 16.72 -23.41
CA ASP A 65 -5.40 17.91 -22.86
C ASP A 65 -6.19 17.61 -21.58
N ILE A 66 -6.36 16.32 -21.25
CA ILE A 66 -7.03 15.88 -20.02
C ILE A 66 -6.01 15.96 -18.86
N PRO A 67 -6.33 16.66 -17.74
CA PRO A 67 -5.45 16.73 -16.58
C PRO A 67 -5.20 15.36 -15.94
N ASP A 68 -4.01 15.14 -15.38
CA ASP A 68 -3.67 13.90 -14.65
C ASP A 68 -4.73 13.51 -13.61
N PHE A 69 -5.10 12.23 -13.59
CA PHE A 69 -6.11 11.68 -12.70
C PHE A 69 -5.79 10.26 -12.22
N ASP A 70 -6.36 9.89 -11.08
CA ASP A 70 -6.22 8.56 -10.47
C ASP A 70 -7.39 7.63 -10.82
N ILE A 71 -8.60 8.17 -11.03
CA ILE A 71 -9.83 7.37 -11.18
C ILE A 71 -10.61 7.83 -12.42
N CYS A 72 -10.85 6.92 -13.37
CA CYS A 72 -11.73 7.15 -14.51
C CYS A 72 -13.15 6.68 -14.19
N LEU A 73 -14.14 7.58 -14.23
CA LEU A 73 -15.56 7.24 -14.12
C LEU A 73 -16.20 7.29 -15.51
N ALA A 74 -16.90 6.23 -15.93
CA ALA A 74 -17.50 6.17 -17.26
C ALA A 74 -18.88 5.47 -17.28
N GLY A 75 -19.94 6.24 -17.53
CA GLY A 75 -21.30 5.74 -17.78
C GLY A 75 -21.62 5.68 -19.27
N PHE A 76 -20.84 4.94 -20.06
CA PHE A 76 -20.87 5.08 -21.51
C PHE A 76 -22.20 4.57 -22.15
N PRO A 77 -22.67 5.20 -23.25
CA PRO A 77 -23.97 4.87 -23.84
C PRO A 77 -24.10 3.41 -24.29
N CYS A 78 -25.17 2.75 -23.84
CA CYS A 78 -25.51 1.37 -24.19
C CYS A 78 -26.28 1.22 -25.52
N GLN A 79 -26.64 2.30 -26.21
CA GLN A 79 -27.68 2.24 -27.25
C GLN A 79 -27.36 1.33 -28.44
N ALA A 80 -26.07 1.13 -28.75
CA ALA A 80 -25.62 0.18 -29.76
C ALA A 80 -25.77 -1.32 -29.35
N PHE A 81 -26.06 -1.59 -28.06
CA PHE A 81 -25.97 -2.93 -27.45
C PHE A 81 -27.29 -3.41 -26.78
N SER A 82 -28.41 -2.68 -26.90
CA SER A 82 -29.68 -3.02 -26.23
C SER A 82 -30.59 -3.96 -27.04
N LEU A 83 -31.30 -4.87 -26.35
CA LEU A 83 -32.28 -5.83 -26.92
C LEU A 83 -33.44 -5.20 -27.73
N ALA A 84 -33.72 -3.91 -27.50
CA ALA A 84 -34.79 -3.14 -28.18
C ALA A 84 -34.27 -2.27 -29.34
N GLY A 85 -32.94 -2.19 -29.52
CA GLY A 85 -32.30 -1.53 -30.66
C GLY A 85 -32.06 -2.53 -31.79
N GLN A 86 -32.06 -2.05 -33.04
CA GLN A 86 -31.65 -2.87 -34.18
C GLN A 86 -30.24 -3.40 -33.89
N ARG A 87 -30.07 -4.73 -33.91
CA ARG A 87 -28.86 -5.49 -33.56
C ARG A 87 -27.66 -5.14 -34.46
N LYS A 88 -27.14 -3.92 -34.39
CA LYS A 88 -26.06 -3.43 -35.27
C LYS A 88 -24.70 -3.38 -34.57
N GLY A 89 -24.60 -3.54 -33.26
CA GLY A 89 -23.32 -3.64 -32.56
C GLY A 89 -22.36 -2.49 -32.90
N PHE A 90 -21.12 -2.80 -33.30
CA PHE A 90 -20.11 -1.83 -33.73
C PHE A 90 -20.39 -1.14 -35.09
N GLU A 91 -21.50 -1.47 -35.77
CA GLU A 91 -21.91 -0.95 -37.09
C GLU A 91 -23.15 -0.03 -37.01
N ASP A 92 -23.56 0.42 -35.82
CA ASP A 92 -24.77 1.23 -35.65
C ASP A 92 -24.57 2.69 -36.09
N ASP A 93 -24.87 2.98 -37.36
CA ASP A 93 -24.79 4.31 -37.96
C ASP A 93 -26.08 5.12 -37.76
N TYR A 94 -26.05 6.08 -36.82
CA TYR A 94 -27.07 7.12 -36.69
C TYR A 94 -26.45 8.50 -36.90
N LYS A 95 -26.70 9.11 -38.06
CA LYS A 95 -26.13 10.41 -38.49
C LYS A 95 -24.59 10.41 -38.61
N GLY A 96 -23.98 9.33 -39.12
CA GLY A 96 -22.54 9.29 -39.41
C GLY A 96 -21.65 9.09 -38.19
N LYS A 97 -22.18 8.61 -37.06
CA LYS A 97 -21.41 8.36 -35.82
C LYS A 97 -21.86 7.05 -35.17
N CYS A 98 -20.94 6.09 -35.05
CA CYS A 98 -21.14 4.84 -34.31
C CYS A 98 -21.22 5.10 -32.81
N ARG A 99 -22.28 4.63 -32.13
CA ARG A 99 -22.42 4.75 -30.66
C ARG A 99 -21.69 3.65 -29.88
N GLY A 100 -21.29 2.57 -30.54
CA GLY A 100 -20.53 1.46 -29.95
C GLY A 100 -19.01 1.69 -29.83
N THR A 101 -18.49 2.78 -30.42
CA THR A 101 -17.07 3.14 -30.41
C THR A 101 -16.66 3.99 -29.21
N LEU A 102 -17.61 4.52 -28.43
CA LEU A 102 -17.31 5.40 -27.30
C LEU A 102 -16.56 4.70 -26.15
N PHE A 103 -16.62 3.36 -26.09
CA PHE A 103 -15.73 2.59 -25.21
C PHE A 103 -14.25 2.73 -25.60
N LEU A 104 -13.95 2.84 -26.90
CA LEU A 104 -12.58 3.01 -27.37
C LEU A 104 -12.00 4.36 -26.95
N ASP A 105 -12.82 5.40 -26.81
CA ASP A 105 -12.39 6.68 -26.24
C ASP A 105 -12.00 6.55 -24.77
N VAL A 106 -12.74 5.75 -23.98
CA VAL A 106 -12.35 5.43 -22.60
C VAL A 106 -11.01 4.69 -22.60
N ALA A 107 -10.86 3.68 -23.45
CA ALA A 107 -9.62 2.91 -23.57
C ALA A 107 -8.43 3.79 -23.98
N ARG A 108 -8.57 4.64 -25.00
CA ARG A 108 -7.57 5.61 -25.46
C ARG A 108 -7.09 6.51 -24.32
N ILE A 109 -8.02 7.10 -23.58
CA ILE A 109 -7.69 8.00 -22.46
C ILE A 109 -6.98 7.22 -21.33
N CYS A 110 -7.45 6.01 -21.02
CA CYS A 110 -6.85 5.18 -19.97
C CYS A 110 -5.50 4.57 -20.34
N GLU A 111 -5.25 4.34 -21.64
CA GLU A 111 -3.96 3.89 -22.16
C GLU A 111 -2.87 4.95 -21.95
N TYR A 112 -3.20 6.21 -22.23
CA TYR A 112 -2.31 7.34 -22.04
C TYR A 112 -2.08 7.68 -20.56
N HIS A 113 -3.16 7.88 -19.79
CA HIS A 113 -3.09 8.36 -18.40
C HIS A 113 -2.78 7.28 -17.37
N LYS A 114 -3.07 6.01 -17.69
CA LYS A 114 -2.89 4.85 -16.81
C LYS A 114 -3.43 5.08 -15.37
N PRO A 115 -4.71 5.48 -15.21
CA PRO A 115 -5.31 5.66 -13.88
C PRO A 115 -5.14 4.45 -12.98
N LYS A 116 -5.25 4.66 -11.67
CA LYS A 116 -5.28 3.57 -10.68
C LYS A 116 -6.51 2.70 -10.86
N VAL A 117 -7.67 3.32 -11.12
CA VAL A 117 -8.96 2.64 -11.23
C VAL A 117 -9.74 3.12 -12.45
N ILE A 118 -10.36 2.19 -13.16
CA ILE A 118 -11.37 2.45 -14.17
C ILE A 118 -12.69 1.87 -13.68
N PHE A 119 -13.70 2.72 -13.55
CA PHE A 119 -15.05 2.34 -13.16
C PHE A 119 -16.01 2.55 -14.32
N CYS A 120 -16.73 1.50 -14.71
CA CYS A 120 -17.75 1.57 -15.74
C CYS A 120 -19.09 1.02 -15.27
N GLU A 121 -20.17 1.67 -15.71
CA GLU A 121 -21.55 1.21 -15.53
C GLU A 121 -22.20 0.93 -16.90
N ASN A 122 -22.99 -0.14 -16.98
CA ASN A 122 -23.79 -0.43 -18.16
C ASN A 122 -25.02 -1.30 -17.86
N VAL A 123 -25.89 -1.52 -18.85
CA VAL A 123 -27.08 -2.36 -18.69
C VAL A 123 -26.72 -3.84 -18.53
N LYS A 124 -27.54 -4.60 -17.77
CA LYS A 124 -27.32 -6.04 -17.54
C LYS A 124 -27.17 -6.87 -18.84
N GLY A 125 -27.81 -6.43 -19.92
CA GLY A 125 -27.80 -7.11 -21.22
C GLY A 125 -26.43 -7.14 -21.90
N LEU A 126 -25.48 -6.28 -21.48
CA LEU A 126 -24.12 -6.25 -22.05
C LEU A 126 -23.41 -7.61 -21.96
N VAL A 127 -23.62 -8.35 -20.87
CA VAL A 127 -22.98 -9.66 -20.61
C VAL A 127 -23.36 -10.72 -21.65
N ILE A 128 -24.59 -10.66 -22.16
CA ILE A 128 -25.13 -11.63 -23.12
C ILE A 128 -25.17 -11.09 -24.55
N HIS A 129 -24.83 -9.82 -24.75
CA HIS A 129 -24.83 -9.17 -26.06
C HIS A 129 -23.83 -9.84 -27.00
N ASP A 130 -24.24 -10.05 -28.26
CA ASP A 130 -23.43 -10.75 -29.28
C ASP A 130 -22.82 -12.07 -28.75
N LYS A 131 -23.64 -12.88 -28.08
CA LYS A 131 -23.23 -14.14 -27.41
C LYS A 131 -22.08 -13.94 -26.40
N GLY A 132 -22.02 -12.77 -25.76
CA GLY A 132 -21.00 -12.38 -24.79
C GLY A 132 -19.70 -11.84 -25.39
N ARG A 133 -19.58 -11.74 -26.72
CA ARG A 133 -18.35 -11.26 -27.38
C ARG A 133 -18.02 -9.82 -27.00
N THR A 134 -19.00 -8.91 -27.01
CA THR A 134 -18.78 -7.50 -26.70
C THR A 134 -18.21 -7.31 -25.30
N PHE A 135 -18.78 -7.99 -24.30
CA PHE A 135 -18.32 -7.92 -22.92
C PHE A 135 -16.89 -8.48 -22.77
N LYS A 136 -16.59 -9.61 -23.41
CA LYS A 136 -15.23 -10.18 -23.44
C LYS A 136 -14.21 -9.23 -24.05
N ILE A 137 -14.55 -8.51 -25.12
CA ILE A 137 -13.67 -7.51 -25.74
C ILE A 137 -13.37 -6.40 -24.74
N ILE A 138 -14.39 -5.87 -24.04
CA ILE A 138 -14.20 -4.81 -23.04
C ILE A 138 -13.23 -5.26 -21.93
N CYS A 139 -13.45 -6.44 -21.35
CA CYS A 139 -12.55 -6.99 -20.33
C CYS A 139 -11.13 -7.17 -20.89
N LYS A 140 -11.01 -7.78 -22.07
CA LYS A 140 -9.73 -8.05 -22.70
C LYS A 140 -8.95 -6.77 -23.01
N THR A 141 -9.62 -5.72 -23.49
CA THR A 141 -8.99 -4.42 -23.72
C THR A 141 -8.41 -3.84 -22.44
N PHE A 142 -9.15 -3.85 -21.31
CA PHE A 142 -8.59 -3.37 -20.05
C PHE A 142 -7.44 -4.25 -19.53
N GLU A 143 -7.52 -5.57 -19.71
CA GLU A 143 -6.42 -6.50 -19.38
C GLU A 143 -5.15 -6.20 -20.19
N ASP A 144 -5.30 -5.98 -21.50
CA ASP A 144 -4.19 -5.65 -22.40
C ASP A 144 -3.58 -4.26 -22.08
N LEU A 145 -4.38 -3.33 -21.53
CA LEU A 145 -3.92 -2.04 -21.00
C LEU A 145 -3.21 -2.16 -19.63
N GLY A 146 -3.14 -3.36 -19.05
CA GLY A 146 -2.46 -3.62 -17.78
C GLY A 146 -3.34 -3.48 -16.53
N TYR A 147 -4.61 -3.88 -16.63
CA TYR A 147 -5.55 -3.87 -15.51
C TYR A 147 -6.11 -5.26 -15.20
N ARG A 148 -6.40 -5.52 -13.93
CA ARG A 148 -7.22 -6.65 -13.50
C ARG A 148 -8.68 -6.22 -13.41
N VAL A 149 -9.57 -6.95 -14.08
CA VAL A 149 -10.97 -6.58 -14.27
C VAL A 149 -11.89 -7.41 -13.38
N PHE A 150 -12.77 -6.73 -12.64
CA PHE A 150 -13.81 -7.32 -11.81
C PHE A 150 -15.18 -6.79 -12.23
N TYR A 151 -16.22 -7.61 -12.16
CA TYR A 151 -17.57 -7.19 -12.54
C TYR A 151 -18.67 -7.91 -11.77
N LYS A 152 -19.82 -7.23 -11.58
CA LYS A 152 -21.02 -7.83 -10.97
C LYS A 152 -22.28 -7.14 -11.49
N VAL A 153 -23.36 -7.93 -11.62
CA VAL A 153 -24.71 -7.38 -11.84
C VAL A 153 -25.34 -7.12 -10.47
N LEU A 154 -25.72 -5.87 -10.21
CA LEU A 154 -26.38 -5.45 -8.98
C LEU A 154 -27.74 -4.85 -9.29
N ASN A 155 -28.65 -4.96 -8.32
CA ASN A 155 -30.01 -4.45 -8.43
C ASN A 155 -30.23 -3.30 -7.45
N SER A 156 -30.64 -2.13 -7.95
CA SER A 156 -30.84 -0.92 -7.15
C SER A 156 -31.77 -1.11 -5.94
N LYS A 157 -32.75 -2.02 -6.01
CA LYS A 157 -33.68 -2.31 -4.90
C LYS A 157 -33.01 -2.83 -3.63
N ASN A 158 -31.77 -3.32 -3.75
CA ASN A 158 -30.98 -3.84 -2.64
C ASN A 158 -30.12 -2.74 -1.98
N PHE A 159 -30.18 -1.50 -2.48
CA PHE A 159 -29.30 -0.40 -2.05
C PHE A 159 -30.09 0.84 -1.59
N GLY A 160 -31.22 0.63 -0.92
CA GLY A 160 -31.96 1.72 -0.26
C GLY A 160 -32.74 2.63 -1.21
N VAL A 161 -33.15 2.13 -2.37
CA VAL A 161 -34.12 2.79 -3.26
C VAL A 161 -35.19 1.82 -3.73
N PRO A 162 -36.46 2.24 -3.87
CA PRO A 162 -37.55 1.34 -4.26
C PRO A 162 -37.63 1.17 -5.78
N GLN A 163 -36.55 0.65 -6.40
CA GLN A 163 -36.50 0.43 -7.84
C GLN A 163 -35.84 -0.89 -8.25
N ASN A 164 -36.57 -1.72 -8.99
CA ASN A 164 -36.01 -2.88 -9.68
C ASN A 164 -35.25 -2.46 -10.94
N ARG A 165 -33.95 -2.18 -10.79
CA ARG A 165 -33.04 -1.78 -11.87
C ARG A 165 -31.75 -2.56 -11.75
N GLU A 166 -31.56 -3.50 -12.66
CA GLU A 166 -30.34 -4.30 -12.75
C GLU A 166 -29.34 -3.69 -13.71
N ARG A 167 -28.09 -3.53 -13.26
CA ARG A 167 -26.97 -2.97 -14.01
C ARG A 167 -25.71 -3.77 -13.77
N ILE A 168 -24.87 -3.86 -14.79
CA ILE A 168 -23.51 -4.38 -14.64
C ILE A 168 -22.58 -3.24 -14.27
N TYR A 169 -21.74 -3.50 -13.29
CA TYR A 169 -20.67 -2.63 -12.86
C TYR A 169 -19.35 -3.33 -13.14
N ILE A 170 -18.40 -2.61 -13.74
CA ILE A 170 -17.06 -3.09 -14.06
C ILE A 170 -16.07 -2.21 -13.31
N VAL A 171 -15.18 -2.82 -12.55
CA VAL A 171 -14.12 -2.16 -11.80
C VAL A 171 -12.81 -2.78 -12.25
N ALA A 172 -11.93 -1.98 -12.86
CA ALA A 172 -10.62 -2.42 -13.27
C ALA A 172 -9.54 -1.69 -12.46
N PHE A 173 -8.68 -2.44 -11.79
CA PHE A 173 -7.55 -1.92 -11.02
C PHE A 173 -6.26 -2.12 -11.82
N ARG A 174 -5.38 -1.12 -11.84
CA ARG A 174 -4.08 -1.26 -12.48
C ARG A 174 -3.29 -2.41 -11.84
N ASN A 175 -2.61 -3.24 -12.64
CA ASN A 175 -2.02 -4.51 -12.19
C ASN A 175 -1.07 -4.39 -11.00
N ASP A 176 -0.38 -3.25 -10.86
CA ASP A 176 0.48 -3.00 -9.72
C ASP A 176 -0.31 -2.96 -8.41
N ILE A 177 -1.50 -2.36 -8.39
CA ILE A 177 -2.35 -2.18 -7.19
C ILE A 177 -3.55 -3.11 -7.09
N ALA A 178 -3.79 -3.94 -8.11
CA ALA A 178 -4.96 -4.80 -8.16
C ALA A 178 -4.95 -5.84 -7.03
N PRO A 179 -6.06 -6.01 -6.28
CA PRO A 179 -6.18 -7.09 -5.32
C PRO A 179 -6.35 -8.43 -6.06
N ASP A 180 -6.19 -9.54 -5.36
CA ASP A 180 -6.47 -10.85 -5.96
C ASP A 180 -7.96 -11.08 -6.19
N ASN A 181 -8.78 -10.67 -5.22
CA ASN A 181 -10.23 -10.68 -5.32
C ASN A 181 -10.78 -9.30 -4.98
N PHE A 182 -11.89 -8.92 -5.62
CA PHE A 182 -12.61 -7.70 -5.30
C PHE A 182 -14.05 -8.02 -4.96
N ASP A 183 -14.39 -7.89 -3.68
CA ASP A 183 -15.74 -8.13 -3.18
C ASP A 183 -16.62 -6.90 -3.41
N PHE A 184 -17.51 -7.01 -4.40
CA PHE A 184 -18.58 -6.04 -4.59
C PHE A 184 -19.51 -6.00 -3.38
N PRO A 185 -20.09 -4.83 -3.06
CA PRO A 185 -20.92 -4.67 -1.88
C PRO A 185 -22.12 -5.64 -1.89
N GLU A 186 -22.48 -6.09 -0.69
CA GLU A 186 -23.73 -6.80 -0.44
C GLU A 186 -24.91 -5.83 -0.36
N SER A 187 -26.12 -6.38 -0.20
CA SER A 187 -27.36 -5.62 -0.04
C SER A 187 -27.26 -4.70 1.19
N THR A 188 -27.42 -3.39 1.02
CA THR A 188 -27.32 -2.42 2.11
C THR A 188 -28.67 -2.07 2.74
N ASP A 189 -29.76 -2.06 1.94
CA ASP A 189 -31.12 -1.81 2.41
C ASP A 189 -32.14 -2.27 1.35
N THR A 190 -33.06 -3.15 1.74
CA THR A 190 -34.13 -3.71 0.89
C THR A 190 -35.53 -3.25 1.28
N ASN A 191 -35.66 -2.41 2.30
CA ASN A 191 -36.94 -2.14 2.96
C ASN A 191 -37.69 -0.93 2.38
N LYS A 192 -37.15 -0.32 1.32
CA LYS A 192 -37.75 0.87 0.70
C LYS A 192 -38.88 0.53 -0.26
N CYS A 193 -39.94 1.33 -0.21
CA CYS A 193 -41.10 1.27 -1.09
C CYS A 193 -41.40 2.64 -1.74
N LEU A 194 -42.31 2.67 -2.71
CA LEU A 194 -42.70 3.91 -3.39
C LEU A 194 -43.22 5.01 -2.46
N LEU A 195 -43.76 4.66 -1.29
CA LEU A 195 -44.23 5.61 -0.30
C LEU A 195 -43.09 6.47 0.26
N ASP A 196 -41.89 5.89 0.41
CA ASP A 196 -40.71 6.56 0.99
C ASP A 196 -40.19 7.72 0.13
N ILE A 197 -40.47 7.68 -1.18
CA ILE A 197 -39.99 8.68 -2.15
C ILE A 197 -41.07 9.69 -2.55
N ARG A 198 -42.33 9.45 -2.17
CA ARG A 198 -43.50 10.23 -2.57
C ARG A 198 -43.36 11.68 -2.13
N GLU A 199 -43.86 12.61 -2.94
CA GLU A 199 -43.93 14.01 -2.50
C GLU A 199 -44.80 14.18 -1.25
N ARG A 200 -44.27 14.93 -0.28
CA ARG A 200 -44.94 15.21 1.00
C ARG A 200 -46.26 15.95 0.79
N ASN A 201 -46.23 16.98 -0.05
CA ASN A 201 -47.40 17.79 -0.40
C ASN A 201 -48.11 17.24 -1.66
N PRO A 202 -49.42 17.47 -1.81
CA PRO A 202 -50.14 17.14 -3.04
C PRO A 202 -49.48 17.77 -4.27
N VAL A 203 -49.30 16.97 -5.32
CA VAL A 203 -48.60 17.42 -6.53
C VAL A 203 -49.54 18.21 -7.46
N PRO A 204 -49.01 19.16 -8.26
CA PRO A 204 -49.80 19.92 -9.22
C PRO A 204 -50.59 19.05 -10.23
N ALA A 205 -51.73 19.57 -10.69
CA ALA A 205 -52.63 18.92 -11.64
C ALA A 205 -51.93 18.44 -12.94
N LYS A 206 -50.88 19.14 -13.41
CA LYS A 206 -50.09 18.77 -14.61
C LYS A 206 -49.47 17.36 -14.61
N TYR A 207 -49.38 16.72 -13.44
CA TYR A 207 -48.85 15.35 -13.32
C TYR A 207 -49.92 14.27 -13.47
N TYR A 208 -51.19 14.62 -13.32
CA TYR A 208 -52.31 13.71 -13.52
C TYR A 208 -52.57 13.52 -15.01
N LEU A 209 -52.94 12.30 -15.39
CA LEU A 209 -53.18 11.95 -16.79
C LEU A 209 -54.57 12.41 -17.21
N SER A 210 -54.78 12.71 -18.49
CA SER A 210 -56.14 12.93 -18.98
C SER A 210 -56.89 11.61 -19.09
N ASP A 211 -58.21 11.65 -18.94
CA ASP A 211 -59.12 10.54 -19.17
C ASP A 211 -58.91 9.87 -20.54
N VAL A 212 -58.78 10.67 -21.60
CA VAL A 212 -58.51 10.22 -22.98
C VAL A 212 -57.19 9.45 -23.06
N TYR A 213 -56.16 9.91 -22.35
CA TYR A 213 -54.87 9.24 -22.36
C TYR A 213 -54.89 7.93 -21.55
N VAL A 214 -55.57 7.91 -20.40
CA VAL A 214 -55.79 6.68 -19.61
C VAL A 214 -56.54 5.64 -20.45
N ASP A 215 -57.59 6.03 -21.17
CA ASP A 215 -58.33 5.14 -22.06
C ASP A 215 -57.47 4.63 -23.21
N THR A 216 -56.56 5.46 -23.72
CA THR A 216 -55.59 5.03 -24.73
C THR A 216 -54.64 3.97 -24.19
N LEU A 217 -54.16 4.12 -22.96
CA LEU A 217 -53.30 3.14 -22.29
C LEU A 217 -54.05 1.81 -22.03
N ARG A 218 -55.32 1.88 -21.59
CA ARG A 218 -56.21 0.71 -21.42
C ARG A 218 -56.39 -0.06 -22.72
N LYS A 219 -56.77 0.64 -23.79
CA LYS A 219 -56.92 0.04 -25.14
C LYS A 219 -55.61 -0.52 -25.66
N HIS A 220 -54.49 0.15 -25.39
CA HIS A 220 -53.17 -0.34 -25.78
C HIS A 220 -52.82 -1.66 -25.06
N LYS A 221 -52.99 -1.73 -23.74
CA LYS A 221 -52.74 -2.93 -22.94
C LYS A 221 -53.59 -4.12 -23.41
N ALA A 222 -54.90 -3.92 -23.57
CA ALA A 222 -55.82 -4.96 -24.06
C ALA A 222 -55.42 -5.49 -25.45
N ARG A 223 -54.96 -4.62 -26.37
CA ARG A 223 -54.47 -5.04 -27.70
C ARG A 223 -53.20 -5.89 -27.62
N HIS A 224 -52.32 -5.64 -26.67
CA HIS A 224 -51.10 -6.42 -26.49
C HIS A 224 -51.38 -7.77 -25.82
N GLU A 225 -52.25 -7.78 -24.80
CA GLU A 225 -52.71 -9.00 -24.15
C GLU A 225 -53.40 -9.95 -25.15
N ALA A 226 -54.26 -9.43 -26.03
CA ALA A 226 -54.89 -10.19 -27.10
C ALA A 226 -53.89 -10.80 -28.10
N LYS A 227 -52.67 -10.24 -28.21
CA LYS A 227 -51.57 -10.76 -29.05
C LYS A 227 -50.64 -11.71 -28.28
N GLY A 228 -50.98 -12.10 -27.05
CA GLY A 228 -50.15 -12.94 -26.18
C GLY A 228 -48.93 -12.21 -25.60
N ASN A 229 -48.89 -10.88 -25.65
CA ASN A 229 -47.79 -10.07 -25.14
C ASN A 229 -48.22 -9.37 -23.82
N GLY A 230 -47.45 -9.53 -22.75
CA GLY A 230 -47.69 -8.85 -21.46
C GLY A 230 -47.27 -7.38 -21.41
N PHE A 231 -47.38 -6.64 -22.53
CA PHE A 231 -46.84 -5.28 -22.65
C PHE A 231 -47.92 -4.20 -22.47
N GLY A 232 -47.70 -3.23 -21.58
CA GLY A 232 -48.66 -2.16 -21.34
C GLY A 232 -48.27 -1.25 -20.17
N TYR A 233 -49.20 -0.37 -19.78
CA TYR A 233 -49.06 0.47 -18.60
C TYR A 233 -49.26 -0.35 -17.31
N GLU A 234 -48.67 0.13 -16.22
CA GLU A 234 -48.82 -0.45 -14.89
C GLU A 234 -49.02 0.66 -13.86
N ILE A 235 -50.00 0.43 -12.98
CA ILE A 235 -50.24 1.26 -11.80
C ILE A 235 -49.65 0.49 -10.62
N ARG A 236 -48.74 1.13 -9.90
CA ARG A 236 -48.02 0.58 -8.76
C ARG A 236 -48.68 1.02 -7.46
N ALA A 237 -48.75 0.11 -6.50
CA ALA A 237 -49.16 0.44 -5.14
C ALA A 237 -48.03 1.20 -4.42
N TRP A 238 -48.37 2.01 -3.41
CA TRP A 238 -47.36 2.80 -2.70
C TRP A 238 -46.40 1.96 -1.86
N ASP A 239 -46.80 0.77 -1.45
CA ASP A 239 -45.97 -0.23 -0.76
C ASP A 239 -45.17 -1.14 -1.73
N ASP A 240 -45.33 -0.98 -3.05
CA ASP A 240 -44.59 -1.70 -4.08
C ASP A 240 -43.22 -1.03 -4.40
N VAL A 241 -42.45 -1.68 -5.26
CA VAL A 241 -41.18 -1.23 -5.85
C VAL A 241 -41.42 -0.83 -7.31
N ALA A 242 -40.84 0.30 -7.75
CA ALA A 242 -40.92 0.69 -9.16
C ALA A 242 -40.16 -0.30 -10.07
N GLY A 243 -40.64 -0.45 -11.30
CA GLY A 243 -39.83 -0.99 -12.38
C GLY A 243 -38.72 -0.02 -12.81
N ALA A 244 -37.79 -0.49 -13.66
CA ALA A 244 -36.71 0.35 -14.17
C ALA A 244 -37.25 1.60 -14.91
N VAL A 245 -36.82 2.78 -14.46
CA VAL A 245 -37.08 4.03 -15.20
C VAL A 245 -36.13 4.12 -16.41
N VAL A 246 -36.70 4.32 -17.60
CA VAL A 246 -35.99 4.43 -18.87
C VAL A 246 -36.48 5.66 -19.64
N CYS A 247 -35.66 6.16 -20.57
CA CYS A 247 -36.10 7.24 -21.45
C CYS A 247 -37.23 6.77 -22.37
N GLY A 248 -38.40 7.42 -22.26
CA GLY A 248 -39.55 7.18 -23.15
C GLY A 248 -40.87 7.01 -22.41
N GLY A 249 -41.92 6.62 -23.16
CA GLY A 249 -43.25 6.33 -22.61
C GLY A 249 -43.21 5.17 -21.61
N MET A 250 -42.52 4.08 -21.96
CA MET A 250 -42.45 2.84 -21.18
C MET A 250 -41.97 3.04 -19.73
N GLY A 251 -40.96 3.91 -19.50
CA GLY A 251 -40.46 4.20 -18.16
C GLY A 251 -41.45 4.96 -17.28
N ARG A 252 -42.33 5.77 -17.89
CA ARG A 252 -43.36 6.54 -17.18
C ARG A 252 -44.64 5.72 -17.00
N GLU A 253 -45.11 5.10 -18.07
CA GLU A 253 -46.39 4.39 -18.14
C GLU A 253 -46.39 3.09 -17.33
N ARG A 254 -45.23 2.48 -17.07
CA ARG A 254 -45.12 1.27 -16.21
C ARG A 254 -44.89 1.55 -14.73
N ASN A 255 -44.87 2.83 -14.36
CA ASN A 255 -44.66 3.29 -12.99
C ASN A 255 -45.68 4.38 -12.63
N LEU A 256 -46.93 4.22 -13.08
CA LEU A 256 -48.01 5.12 -12.70
C LEU A 256 -48.40 4.86 -11.25
N VAL A 257 -48.95 5.87 -10.58
CA VAL A 257 -49.41 5.80 -9.19
C VAL A 257 -50.77 6.46 -9.06
N VAL A 258 -51.53 6.08 -8.03
CA VAL A 258 -52.80 6.72 -7.68
C VAL A 258 -52.56 7.66 -6.50
N ASP A 259 -52.94 8.93 -6.66
CA ASP A 259 -52.81 9.96 -5.62
C ASP A 259 -54.08 10.80 -5.53
N GLU A 260 -54.94 10.51 -4.57
CA GLU A 260 -56.23 11.20 -4.41
C GLU A 260 -56.13 12.48 -3.57
N ARG A 261 -54.90 12.88 -3.15
CA ARG A 261 -54.70 14.02 -2.24
C ARG A 261 -54.92 15.37 -2.92
N GLN A 262 -54.83 15.45 -4.24
CA GLN A 262 -55.05 16.70 -4.98
C GLN A 262 -56.55 16.93 -5.20
N LYS A 263 -57.07 18.04 -4.67
CA LYS A 263 -58.49 18.41 -4.78
C LYS A 263 -58.78 19.31 -5.98
N ASN A 264 -57.79 20.06 -6.48
CA ASN A 264 -57.94 20.92 -7.64
C ASN A 264 -57.33 20.25 -8.88
N LEU A 265 -58.18 19.64 -9.69
CA LEU A 265 -57.82 18.94 -10.93
C LEU A 265 -58.13 19.79 -12.18
N ILE A 266 -58.10 21.11 -12.07
CA ILE A 266 -58.20 22.00 -13.23
C ILE A 266 -56.89 21.87 -14.05
N PRO A 267 -56.95 21.51 -15.34
CA PRO A 267 -55.77 21.40 -16.17
C PRO A 267 -55.03 22.74 -16.27
N THR A 268 -53.76 22.75 -15.85
CA THR A 268 -52.88 23.91 -16.01
C THR A 268 -52.11 23.89 -17.34
N THR A 269 -52.33 22.87 -18.15
CA THR A 269 -51.69 22.63 -19.45
C THR A 269 -52.75 22.22 -20.48
N HIS A 270 -52.49 22.46 -21.77
CA HIS A 270 -53.39 22.00 -22.83
C HIS A 270 -53.40 20.47 -22.92
N ILE A 271 -54.51 19.85 -22.49
CA ILE A 271 -54.76 18.41 -22.57
C ILE A 271 -56.00 18.15 -23.44
N LYS A 272 -56.09 16.95 -24.02
CA LYS A 272 -57.33 16.46 -24.63
C LYS A 272 -58.16 15.73 -23.57
N GLY A 273 -59.41 16.15 -23.41
CA GLY A 273 -60.31 15.64 -22.37
C GLY A 273 -60.12 16.36 -21.03
N GLU A 274 -60.56 15.72 -19.95
CA GLU A 274 -60.43 16.20 -18.57
C GLU A 274 -59.36 15.40 -17.82
N ILE A 275 -58.96 15.86 -16.63
CA ILE A 275 -58.10 15.04 -15.76
C ILE A 275 -58.90 13.84 -15.25
N ASN A 276 -58.28 12.65 -15.28
CA ASN A 276 -58.95 11.43 -14.85
C ASN A 276 -59.40 11.51 -13.37
N LYS A 277 -60.62 11.03 -13.11
CA LYS A 277 -61.23 11.03 -11.76
C LYS A 277 -60.66 9.94 -10.83
N GLU A 278 -59.84 9.04 -11.38
CA GLU A 278 -59.22 7.91 -10.68
C GLU A 278 -57.91 8.30 -9.98
N GLY A 279 -57.48 9.58 -10.06
CA GLY A 279 -56.27 10.06 -9.40
C GLY A 279 -54.97 9.49 -10.00
N ILE A 280 -55.02 8.88 -11.19
CA ILE A 280 -53.86 8.26 -11.83
C ILE A 280 -52.93 9.37 -12.32
N ARG A 281 -51.68 9.31 -11.87
CA ARG A 281 -50.64 10.27 -12.25
C ARG A 281 -49.31 9.59 -12.53
N LYS A 282 -48.45 10.31 -13.25
CA LYS A 282 -47.03 9.97 -13.31
C LYS A 282 -46.32 10.49 -12.05
N MET A 283 -45.25 9.81 -11.65
CA MET A 283 -44.34 10.33 -10.63
C MET A 283 -43.66 11.62 -11.10
N THR A 284 -43.40 12.56 -10.18
CA THR A 284 -42.75 13.85 -10.48
C THR A 284 -41.26 13.65 -10.79
N PRO A 285 -40.57 14.66 -11.39
CA PRO A 285 -39.12 14.61 -11.55
C PRO A 285 -38.36 14.45 -10.22
N ARG A 286 -38.88 15.01 -9.12
CA ARG A 286 -38.30 14.84 -7.79
C ARG A 286 -38.47 13.41 -7.26
N GLU A 287 -39.64 12.80 -7.45
CA GLU A 287 -39.85 11.38 -7.12
C GLU A 287 -38.91 10.48 -7.94
N TRP A 288 -38.66 10.80 -9.21
CA TRP A 288 -37.66 10.10 -10.05
C TRP A 288 -36.22 10.34 -9.59
N ALA A 289 -35.89 11.54 -9.12
CA ALA A 289 -34.59 11.83 -8.52
C ALA A 289 -34.35 10.96 -7.28
N ARG A 290 -35.36 10.87 -6.39
CA ARG A 290 -35.32 10.03 -5.19
C ARG A 290 -35.24 8.53 -5.53
N LEU A 291 -35.93 8.07 -6.59
CA LEU A 291 -35.81 6.69 -7.11
C LEU A 291 -34.37 6.33 -7.51
N GLN A 292 -33.60 7.31 -7.99
CA GLN A 292 -32.22 7.14 -8.38
C GLN A 292 -31.23 7.46 -7.25
N GLY A 293 -31.71 7.75 -6.03
CA GLY A 293 -30.88 8.06 -4.87
C GLY A 293 -30.29 9.47 -4.84
N PHE A 294 -30.78 10.39 -5.69
CA PHE A 294 -30.36 11.80 -5.62
C PHE A 294 -30.97 12.48 -4.39
N PRO A 295 -30.19 13.32 -3.67
CA PRO A 295 -30.69 14.02 -2.49
C PRO A 295 -31.70 15.11 -2.88
N ASP A 296 -32.56 15.49 -1.95
CA ASP A 296 -33.54 16.57 -2.14
C ASP A 296 -32.89 17.94 -2.41
N SER A 297 -31.63 18.13 -1.97
CA SER A 297 -30.81 19.30 -2.28
C SER A 297 -30.36 19.39 -3.74
N PHE A 298 -30.43 18.30 -4.51
CA PHE A 298 -30.09 18.28 -5.93
C PHE A 298 -31.09 19.11 -6.72
N LYS A 299 -30.61 20.16 -7.39
CA LYS A 299 -31.44 21.17 -8.07
C LYS A 299 -31.96 20.64 -9.41
N LEU A 300 -33.24 20.85 -9.65
CA LEU A 300 -33.95 20.49 -10.87
C LEU A 300 -34.37 21.77 -11.59
N THR A 301 -33.53 22.27 -12.49
CA THR A 301 -33.68 23.61 -13.11
C THR A 301 -34.38 23.59 -14.47
N LEU A 302 -34.59 22.41 -15.05
CA LEU A 302 -35.12 22.25 -16.40
C LEU A 302 -36.60 21.83 -16.43
N ALA A 303 -37.19 21.91 -17.61
CA ALA A 303 -38.53 21.39 -17.85
C ALA A 303 -38.59 19.86 -17.64
N ASP A 304 -39.73 19.36 -17.15
CA ASP A 304 -39.96 17.96 -16.78
C ASP A 304 -39.50 16.97 -17.86
N THR A 305 -39.70 17.28 -19.15
CA THR A 305 -39.30 16.42 -20.28
C THR A 305 -37.79 16.12 -20.29
N HIS A 306 -36.95 17.13 -20.01
CA HIS A 306 -35.50 16.96 -19.93
C HIS A 306 -35.11 16.20 -18.67
N LEU A 307 -35.75 16.51 -17.53
CA LEU A 307 -35.48 15.83 -16.27
C LEU A 307 -35.81 14.33 -16.32
N TYR A 308 -36.96 13.95 -16.89
CA TYR A 308 -37.28 12.52 -17.07
C TYR A 308 -36.28 11.81 -17.98
N LYS A 309 -35.79 12.47 -19.05
CA LYS A 309 -34.73 11.92 -19.91
C LYS A 309 -33.45 11.71 -19.10
N GLN A 310 -33.02 12.71 -18.33
CA GLN A 310 -31.81 12.65 -17.52
C GLN A 310 -31.88 11.53 -16.47
N PHE A 311 -32.96 11.46 -15.68
CA PHE A 311 -33.11 10.41 -14.67
C PHE A 311 -33.29 9.01 -15.24
N GLY A 312 -33.89 8.86 -16.42
CA GLY A 312 -33.96 7.57 -17.11
C GLY A 312 -32.58 7.03 -17.52
N ASN A 313 -31.70 7.92 -17.97
CA ASN A 313 -30.32 7.61 -18.35
C ASN A 313 -29.34 7.59 -17.17
N SER A 314 -29.70 8.17 -16.03
CA SER A 314 -28.81 8.22 -14.87
C SER A 314 -28.60 6.85 -14.21
N VAL A 315 -27.62 6.81 -13.32
CA VAL A 315 -27.30 5.68 -12.44
C VAL A 315 -27.97 5.85 -11.08
N THR A 316 -28.04 4.77 -10.32
CA THR A 316 -28.49 4.82 -8.92
C THR A 316 -27.31 5.19 -8.02
N VAL A 317 -27.35 6.39 -7.44
CA VAL A 317 -26.26 6.99 -6.64
C VAL A 317 -25.84 6.08 -5.47
N ASN A 318 -26.81 5.47 -4.77
CA ASN A 318 -26.54 4.60 -3.63
C ASN A 318 -25.70 3.38 -3.99
N VAL A 319 -25.94 2.76 -5.16
CA VAL A 319 -25.17 1.61 -5.64
C VAL A 319 -23.74 2.05 -5.94
N ILE A 320 -23.58 3.19 -6.62
CA ILE A 320 -22.25 3.74 -6.93
C ILE A 320 -21.48 4.03 -5.65
N LYS A 321 -22.12 4.66 -4.66
CA LYS A 321 -21.51 4.94 -3.36
C LYS A 321 -21.00 3.67 -2.69
N ALA A 322 -21.82 2.63 -2.61
CA ALA A 322 -21.43 1.36 -1.99
C ALA A 322 -20.25 0.67 -2.70
N ILE A 323 -20.17 0.75 -4.03
CA ILE A 323 -19.03 0.21 -4.78
C ILE A 323 -17.79 1.10 -4.58
N ALA A 324 -17.96 2.42 -4.58
CA ALA A 324 -16.87 3.37 -4.37
C ALA A 324 -16.23 3.23 -2.97
N GLU A 325 -17.01 2.88 -1.94
CA GLU A 325 -16.49 2.54 -0.60
C GLU A 325 -15.55 1.33 -0.67
N LYS A 326 -15.94 0.27 -1.40
CA LYS A 326 -15.07 -0.91 -1.62
C LYS A 326 -13.81 -0.58 -2.42
N ILE A 327 -13.91 0.27 -3.43
CA ILE A 327 -12.73 0.74 -4.19
C ILE A 327 -11.79 1.53 -3.28
N LYS A 328 -12.33 2.38 -2.40
CA LYS A 328 -11.54 3.19 -1.46
C LYS A 328 -10.76 2.31 -0.47
N GLU A 329 -11.35 1.22 0.01
CA GLU A 329 -10.67 0.23 0.86
C GLU A 329 -9.40 -0.28 0.16
N VAL A 330 -9.53 -0.77 -1.08
CA VAL A 330 -8.39 -1.26 -1.89
C VAL A 330 -7.33 -0.18 -2.12
N LEU A 331 -7.75 1.05 -2.46
CA LEU A 331 -6.81 2.14 -2.72
C LEU A 331 -6.06 2.62 -1.47
N ASN A 332 -6.63 2.41 -0.28
CA ASN A 332 -6.02 2.79 0.99
C ASN A 332 -5.22 1.66 1.64
N MET A 333 -5.18 0.46 1.04
CA MET A 333 -4.34 -0.63 1.54
C MET A 333 -2.87 -0.20 1.55
N THR A 334 -2.23 -0.32 2.72
CA THR A 334 -0.84 0.06 2.91
C THR A 334 0.04 -1.02 2.31
N LYS A 335 0.73 -0.71 1.22
CA LYS A 335 1.73 -1.59 0.66
C LYS A 335 3.02 -1.49 1.43
N LEU A 336 3.38 -2.58 2.11
CA LEU A 336 4.66 -2.67 2.78
C LEU A 336 5.69 -3.16 1.77
N SER A 337 6.77 -2.40 1.62
CA SER A 337 7.92 -2.79 0.81
C SER A 337 9.18 -2.54 1.59
N GLY A 338 10.08 -3.53 1.57
CA GLY A 338 11.29 -3.52 2.36
C GLY A 338 12.36 -4.44 1.78
N ASN A 339 13.57 -4.30 2.29
CA ASN A 339 14.66 -5.23 2.00
C ASN A 339 14.55 -6.50 2.88
N LYS A 340 15.36 -7.53 2.59
CA LYS A 340 15.33 -8.79 3.36
C LYS A 340 15.54 -8.60 4.86
N GLY A 341 16.34 -7.62 5.28
CA GLY A 341 16.58 -7.28 6.69
C GLY A 341 15.33 -6.75 7.37
N GLU A 342 14.68 -5.75 6.76
CA GLU A 342 13.43 -5.14 7.27
C GLU A 342 12.31 -6.19 7.37
N TRP A 343 12.17 -7.05 6.36
CA TRP A 343 11.21 -8.16 6.43
C TRP A 343 11.57 -9.22 7.47
N SER A 344 12.86 -9.40 7.77
CA SER A 344 13.29 -10.35 8.81
C SER A 344 12.92 -9.88 10.21
N GLU A 345 12.79 -8.58 10.45
CA GLU A 345 12.28 -8.04 11.73
C GLU A 345 10.81 -8.46 11.94
N ILE A 346 9.98 -8.34 10.89
CA ILE A 346 8.59 -8.83 10.92
C ILE A 346 8.53 -10.34 11.08
N TYR A 347 9.41 -11.07 10.39
CA TYR A 347 9.51 -12.53 10.54
C TYR A 347 9.81 -12.94 11.98
N VAL A 348 10.81 -12.32 12.62
CA VAL A 348 11.14 -12.56 14.03
C VAL A 348 9.94 -12.24 14.92
N PHE A 349 9.31 -11.08 14.71
CA PHE A 349 8.12 -10.68 15.45
C PHE A 349 7.01 -11.74 15.40
N LEU A 350 6.62 -12.19 14.20
CA LEU A 350 5.58 -13.20 14.02
C LEU A 350 5.99 -14.56 14.60
N ARG A 351 7.24 -14.98 14.35
CA ARG A 351 7.76 -16.26 14.82
C ARG A 351 7.81 -16.34 16.34
N LEU A 352 8.23 -15.27 17.01
CA LEU A 352 8.32 -15.19 18.46
C LEU A 352 6.93 -15.19 19.12
N LEU A 353 5.94 -14.52 18.53
CA LEU A 353 4.56 -14.60 18.99
C LEU A 353 3.99 -16.02 18.85
N ALA A 354 4.27 -16.68 17.73
CA ALA A 354 3.80 -18.05 17.47
C ALA A 354 4.42 -19.08 18.43
N ILE A 355 5.71 -18.96 18.75
CA ILE A 355 6.43 -19.91 19.62
C ILE A 355 6.24 -19.57 21.10
N GLY A 356 6.18 -18.28 21.44
CA GLY A 356 6.15 -17.77 22.81
C GLY A 356 7.46 -17.94 23.58
N LYS A 357 8.55 -18.38 22.95
CA LYS A 357 9.87 -18.57 23.60
C LYS A 357 10.98 -18.02 22.71
N LEU A 358 11.99 -17.44 23.36
CA LEU A 358 13.23 -17.00 22.73
C LEU A 358 14.39 -17.83 23.28
N TYR A 359 14.93 -18.75 22.47
CA TYR A 359 16.00 -19.67 22.88
C TYR A 359 17.39 -19.05 22.76
N ALA A 360 18.30 -19.45 23.62
CA ALA A 360 19.70 -19.04 23.57
C ALA A 360 20.52 -19.83 22.54
N ALA A 361 21.65 -19.26 22.13
CA ALA A 361 22.66 -19.93 21.30
C ALA A 361 24.02 -20.11 22.04
N ASP A 362 24.79 -21.12 21.62
CA ASP A 362 26.23 -21.27 21.90
C ASP A 362 27.09 -20.48 20.90
N ALA A 363 28.42 -20.43 21.08
CA ALA A 363 29.33 -19.69 20.19
C ALA A 363 29.31 -20.13 18.70
N GLU A 364 28.88 -21.37 18.43
CA GLU A 364 28.73 -21.94 17.08
C GLU A 364 27.33 -21.71 16.49
N LEU A 365 26.48 -20.93 17.17
CA LEU A 365 25.09 -20.62 16.79
C LEU A 365 24.15 -21.84 16.82
N ASN A 366 24.47 -22.86 17.63
CA ASN A 366 23.55 -23.96 17.90
C ASN A 366 22.58 -23.58 19.03
N LYS A 367 21.36 -24.09 18.94
CA LYS A 367 20.31 -23.86 19.92
C LYS A 367 20.57 -24.58 21.23
N LEU A 368 20.48 -23.83 22.33
CA LEU A 368 20.43 -24.37 23.68
C LEU A 368 18.97 -24.62 24.07
N SER A 369 18.51 -25.87 24.02
CA SER A 369 17.09 -26.23 24.23
C SER A 369 16.54 -25.84 25.60
N ASP A 370 17.40 -25.85 26.62
CA ASP A 370 17.01 -25.65 28.02
C ASP A 370 17.20 -24.20 28.50
N VAL A 371 17.74 -23.32 27.65
CA VAL A 371 18.01 -21.92 27.98
C VAL A 371 17.14 -21.03 27.09
N PHE A 372 16.08 -20.46 27.66
CA PHE A 372 15.16 -19.59 26.92
C PHE A 372 14.46 -18.58 27.83
N TYR A 373 14.00 -17.48 27.22
CA TYR A 373 13.04 -16.58 27.84
C TYR A 373 11.61 -16.92 27.46
N ASN A 374 10.72 -16.78 28.44
CA ASN A 374 9.30 -16.80 28.19
C ASN A 374 8.86 -15.42 27.70
N ILE A 375 8.33 -15.37 26.48
CA ILE A 375 7.73 -14.16 25.92
C ILE A 375 6.33 -14.00 26.52
N LEU A 376 6.09 -12.85 27.14
CA LEU A 376 4.78 -12.46 27.67
C LEU A 376 4.05 -11.57 26.68
N ASN A 377 4.73 -10.54 26.19
CA ASN A 377 4.23 -9.71 25.11
C ASN A 377 5.35 -9.05 24.32
N ILE A 378 5.01 -8.58 23.12
CA ILE A 378 5.89 -7.74 22.29
C ILE A 378 5.25 -6.37 22.13
N LEU A 379 6.05 -5.32 22.29
CA LEU A 379 5.62 -3.93 22.22
C LEU A 379 6.04 -3.32 20.89
N ARG A 380 5.13 -2.62 20.22
CA ARG A 380 5.40 -1.98 18.92
C ARG A 380 4.64 -0.66 18.79
N SER A 381 5.27 0.36 18.22
CA SER A 381 4.63 1.64 17.93
C SER A 381 4.31 1.74 16.44
N GLU A 382 3.03 1.90 16.11
CA GLU A 382 2.51 2.02 14.74
C GLU A 382 1.89 3.42 14.53
N ASN A 383 1.45 3.77 13.31
CA ASN A 383 0.85 5.09 13.10
C ASN A 383 -0.54 5.21 13.75
N THR A 384 -1.21 4.08 13.98
CA THR A 384 -2.49 3.99 14.68
C THR A 384 -2.37 3.98 16.21
N GLY A 385 -1.15 3.95 16.74
CA GLY A 385 -0.87 4.04 18.18
C GLY A 385 0.14 3.00 18.66
N ASN A 386 0.30 2.93 19.98
CA ASN A 386 1.12 1.92 20.64
C ASN A 386 0.35 0.61 20.80
N MET A 387 0.98 -0.48 20.40
CA MET A 387 0.41 -1.82 20.32
C MET A 387 1.14 -2.78 21.25
N GLU A 388 0.38 -3.63 21.93
CA GLU A 388 0.87 -4.71 22.78
C GLU A 388 0.32 -6.04 22.30
N PHE A 389 1.22 -6.96 21.93
CA PHE A 389 0.90 -8.29 21.41
C PHE A 389 1.13 -9.32 22.51
N ARG A 390 0.07 -9.73 23.20
CA ARG A 390 0.12 -10.58 24.41
C ARG A 390 0.00 -12.05 24.06
N VAL A 391 0.91 -12.88 24.58
CA VAL A 391 0.95 -14.33 24.33
C VAL A 391 0.18 -15.06 25.43
N GLU A 392 -1.02 -15.56 25.11
CA GLU A 392 -1.88 -16.31 26.02
C GLU A 392 -1.66 -17.82 25.85
N ARG A 393 -0.61 -18.33 26.51
CA ARG A 393 -0.14 -19.72 26.33
C ARG A 393 -1.17 -20.79 26.63
N ALA A 394 -1.95 -20.61 27.70
CA ALA A 394 -2.96 -21.58 28.12
C ALA A 394 -4.08 -21.72 27.07
N ALA A 395 -4.41 -20.62 26.38
CA ALA A 395 -5.41 -20.60 25.31
C ALA A 395 -4.82 -20.85 23.91
N ASN A 396 -3.49 -20.83 23.77
CA ASN A 396 -2.77 -20.87 22.50
C ASN A 396 -3.21 -19.74 21.54
N ARG A 397 -3.35 -18.52 22.08
CA ARG A 397 -3.85 -17.34 21.38
C ARG A 397 -2.94 -16.13 21.58
N ILE A 398 -3.04 -15.16 20.69
CA ILE A 398 -2.38 -13.87 20.79
C ILE A 398 -3.43 -12.77 20.73
N SER A 399 -3.46 -11.97 21.79
CA SER A 399 -4.33 -10.81 21.93
C SER A 399 -3.57 -9.54 21.54
N VAL A 400 -4.13 -8.76 20.63
CA VAL A 400 -3.55 -7.50 20.13
C VAL A 400 -4.32 -6.34 20.76
N TYR A 401 -3.62 -5.54 21.56
CA TYR A 401 -4.20 -4.42 22.30
C TYR A 401 -3.60 -3.10 21.85
N ASN A 402 -4.44 -2.10 21.59
CA ASN A 402 -4.00 -0.73 21.39
C ASN A 402 -4.03 -0.01 22.74
N THR A 403 -2.86 0.35 23.27
CA THR A 403 -2.73 0.91 24.61
C THR A 403 -3.18 2.37 24.69
N ASP A 404 -3.17 3.09 23.57
CA ASP A 404 -3.56 4.51 23.53
C ASP A 404 -5.09 4.67 23.55
N THR A 405 -5.81 3.73 22.96
CA THR A 405 -7.29 3.71 22.89
C THR A 405 -7.94 2.75 23.88
N GLU A 406 -7.14 1.99 24.63
CA GLU A 406 -7.58 0.94 25.54
C GLU A 406 -8.56 -0.06 24.88
N SER A 407 -8.25 -0.50 23.66
CA SER A 407 -9.14 -1.37 22.88
C SER A 407 -8.45 -2.64 22.38
N ILE A 408 -9.21 -3.73 22.33
CA ILE A 408 -8.78 -4.98 21.70
C ILE A 408 -8.98 -4.83 20.19
N ILE A 409 -7.89 -5.01 19.44
CA ILE A 409 -7.88 -4.93 17.98
C ILE A 409 -8.16 -6.29 17.36
N ALA A 410 -7.52 -7.33 17.88
CA ALA A 410 -7.66 -8.70 17.40
C ALA A 410 -7.35 -9.69 18.52
N ASP A 411 -7.94 -10.88 18.43
CA ASP A 411 -7.57 -12.04 19.25
C ASP A 411 -7.61 -13.26 18.33
N LEU A 412 -6.43 -13.82 18.06
CA LEU A 412 -6.23 -14.81 17.00
C LEU A 412 -5.46 -16.04 17.54
N PRO A 413 -5.72 -17.25 16.99
CA PRO A 413 -4.93 -18.44 17.29
C PRO A 413 -3.43 -18.25 16.97
N ALA A 414 -2.55 -18.79 17.82
CA ALA A 414 -1.10 -18.75 17.58
C ALA A 414 -0.66 -19.42 16.26
N ASN A 415 -1.47 -20.35 15.75
CA ASN A 415 -1.22 -21.00 14.47
C ASN A 415 -1.31 -20.04 13.27
N GLU A 416 -2.13 -18.98 13.34
CA GLU A 416 -2.20 -18.00 12.24
C GLU A 416 -0.90 -17.20 12.13
N PHE A 417 -0.32 -16.79 13.26
CA PHE A 417 1.00 -16.15 13.31
C PHE A 417 2.10 -17.09 12.81
N LYS A 418 2.00 -18.39 13.12
CA LYS A 418 2.94 -19.40 12.62
C LYS A 418 2.88 -19.50 11.09
N LEU A 419 1.68 -19.61 10.52
CA LEU A 419 1.48 -19.68 9.07
C LEU A 419 2.00 -18.41 8.37
N ALA A 420 1.66 -17.24 8.90
CA ALA A 420 2.17 -15.97 8.38
C ALA A 420 3.70 -15.87 8.46
N ALA A 421 4.33 -16.36 9.53
CA ALA A 421 5.78 -16.42 9.65
C ALA A 421 6.41 -17.41 8.63
N ASP A 422 5.80 -18.58 8.43
CA ASP A 422 6.27 -19.59 7.47
C ASP A 422 6.19 -19.06 6.02
N GLU A 423 5.08 -18.42 5.66
CA GLU A 423 4.92 -17.77 4.35
C GLU A 423 5.93 -16.65 4.15
N LEU A 424 6.09 -15.77 5.14
CA LEU A 424 7.06 -14.67 5.06
C LEU A 424 8.50 -15.18 4.92
N TYR A 425 8.87 -16.24 5.67
CA TYR A 425 10.19 -16.86 5.52
C TYR A 425 10.45 -17.32 4.09
N ASN A 426 9.48 -18.01 3.47
CA ASN A 426 9.60 -18.50 2.10
C ASN A 426 9.78 -17.35 1.09
N GLU A 427 9.03 -16.27 1.25
CA GLU A 427 9.12 -15.08 0.39
C GLU A 427 10.46 -14.36 0.55
N ILE A 428 10.95 -14.18 1.79
CA ILE A 428 12.29 -13.61 2.04
C ILE A 428 13.37 -14.50 1.43
N ALA A 429 13.27 -15.82 1.57
CA ALA A 429 14.23 -16.77 1.02
C ALA A 429 14.25 -16.71 -0.52
N ALA A 430 13.08 -16.68 -1.16
CA ALA A 430 12.92 -16.64 -2.62
C ALA A 430 13.22 -15.27 -3.26
N ALA A 431 13.17 -14.18 -2.48
CA ALA A 431 13.34 -12.83 -3.02
C ALA A 431 14.73 -12.61 -3.63
N ASN A 432 14.75 -12.13 -4.87
CA ASN A 432 15.97 -11.78 -5.62
C ASN A 432 16.16 -10.26 -5.80
N LYS A 433 15.17 -9.46 -5.42
CA LYS A 433 15.22 -7.99 -5.50
C LYS A 433 15.82 -7.40 -4.22
N ALA A 434 16.44 -6.22 -4.35
CA ALA A 434 16.99 -5.49 -3.20
C ALA A 434 15.88 -5.01 -2.22
N SER A 435 14.70 -4.70 -2.75
CA SER A 435 13.47 -4.37 -2.01
C SER A 435 12.27 -4.98 -2.72
N PHE A 436 11.31 -5.51 -1.96
CA PHE A 436 10.15 -6.24 -2.46
C PHE A 436 8.93 -6.14 -1.52
N GLU A 437 7.74 -6.35 -2.09
CA GLU A 437 6.45 -6.45 -1.39
C GLU A 437 6.15 -7.92 -1.08
N VAL A 438 5.43 -8.21 0.01
CA VAL A 438 4.98 -9.56 0.37
C VAL A 438 3.46 -9.60 0.48
N ARG A 439 2.80 -9.67 -0.68
CA ARG A 439 1.33 -9.51 -0.80
C ARG A 439 0.52 -10.52 0.00
N ASN A 440 0.99 -11.76 0.08
CA ASN A 440 0.25 -12.86 0.70
C ASN A 440 -0.01 -12.63 2.20
N ILE A 441 0.85 -11.87 2.88
CA ILE A 441 0.72 -11.61 4.32
C ILE A 441 0.16 -10.22 4.64
N GLU A 442 -0.02 -9.34 3.65
CA GLU A 442 -0.46 -7.94 3.89
C GLU A 442 -1.82 -7.89 4.60
N SER A 443 -2.76 -8.75 4.19
CA SER A 443 -4.07 -8.86 4.84
C SER A 443 -3.98 -9.30 6.32
N PHE A 444 -3.05 -10.20 6.63
CA PHE A 444 -2.81 -10.65 8.00
C PHE A 444 -2.19 -9.52 8.84
N LEU A 445 -1.15 -8.85 8.32
CA LEU A 445 -0.51 -7.72 8.98
C LEU A 445 -1.49 -6.57 9.25
N GLU A 446 -2.40 -6.29 8.31
CA GLU A 446 -3.45 -5.28 8.49
C GLU A 446 -4.45 -5.66 9.59
N THR A 447 -4.82 -6.94 9.68
CA THR A 447 -5.70 -7.47 10.73
C THR A 447 -5.14 -7.18 12.12
N ILE A 448 -3.81 -7.28 12.26
CA ILE A 448 -3.09 -7.01 13.51
C ILE A 448 -2.50 -5.59 13.59
N LYS A 449 -2.88 -4.70 12.68
CA LYS A 449 -2.50 -3.27 12.60
C LYS A 449 -1.00 -2.99 12.52
N ILE A 450 -0.26 -3.81 11.78
CA ILE A 450 1.15 -3.55 11.44
C ILE A 450 1.19 -2.72 10.15
N GLU A 451 1.70 -1.48 10.24
CA GLU A 451 1.70 -0.50 9.14
C GLU A 451 3.10 -0.08 8.72
N THR A 452 4.11 -0.47 9.50
CA THR A 452 5.51 -0.17 9.26
C THR A 452 6.32 -1.45 9.36
N LEU A 453 7.38 -1.58 8.54
CA LEU A 453 8.28 -2.75 8.65
C LEU A 453 9.29 -2.59 9.78
N LYS A 454 9.81 -1.37 9.96
CA LYS A 454 10.89 -1.05 10.89
C LYS A 454 10.42 -0.21 12.07
N ALA A 455 11.14 -0.32 13.17
CA ALA A 455 11.05 0.63 14.28
C ALA A 455 11.40 2.06 13.82
N LYS A 456 10.94 3.07 14.58
CA LYS A 456 11.29 4.48 14.32
C LYS A 456 12.80 4.64 14.35
N SER A 457 13.39 5.47 13.49
CA SER A 457 14.85 5.69 13.43
C SER A 457 15.47 6.26 14.71
N THR A 458 14.63 6.72 15.65
CA THR A 458 14.99 7.18 16.99
C THR A 458 15.05 6.05 18.01
N ASP A 459 14.33 4.95 17.78
CA ASP A 459 14.46 3.73 18.56
C ASP A 459 15.72 3.00 18.12
N LYS A 460 16.52 2.60 19.10
CA LYS A 460 17.82 1.96 18.87
C LYS A 460 17.74 0.43 18.97
N ALA A 461 16.62 -0.12 19.43
CA ALA A 461 16.32 -1.54 19.44
C ALA A 461 15.34 -1.88 18.30
N ASP A 462 15.55 -3.01 17.63
CA ASP A 462 14.72 -3.45 16.51
C ASP A 462 13.39 -4.06 17.00
N ILE A 463 13.39 -4.65 18.20
CA ILE A 463 12.20 -5.22 18.86
C ILE A 463 12.27 -5.02 20.38
N ARG A 464 11.12 -4.75 21.02
CA ARG A 464 10.99 -4.67 22.48
C ARG A 464 10.07 -5.76 22.97
N ILE A 465 10.57 -6.59 23.89
CA ILE A 465 9.88 -7.79 24.36
C ILE A 465 9.76 -7.72 25.87
N LYS A 466 8.55 -7.93 26.41
CA LYS A 466 8.36 -8.22 27.83
C LYS A 466 8.60 -9.71 28.05
N ILE A 467 9.67 -10.01 28.77
CA ILE A 467 10.10 -11.38 29.05
C ILE A 467 9.93 -11.71 30.52
N HIS A 468 9.74 -13.00 30.79
CA HIS A 468 9.79 -13.60 32.13
C HIS A 468 11.00 -14.52 32.22
N ASP A 469 11.92 -14.22 33.13
CA ASP A 469 13.03 -15.08 33.48
C ASP A 469 12.55 -16.15 34.46
N ILE A 470 12.59 -17.41 34.03
CA ILE A 470 12.12 -18.56 34.81
C ILE A 470 12.99 -18.86 36.04
N ASN A 471 14.25 -18.43 36.03
CA ASN A 471 15.20 -18.72 37.12
C ASN A 471 15.09 -17.67 38.23
N THR A 472 14.88 -16.41 37.87
CA THR A 472 14.81 -15.29 38.83
C THR A 472 13.38 -14.87 39.17
N GLY A 473 12.40 -15.29 38.36
CA GLY A 473 11.00 -14.84 38.43
C GLY A 473 10.80 -13.38 38.01
N TYR A 474 11.85 -12.72 37.53
CA TYR A 474 11.82 -11.29 37.19
C TYR A 474 11.19 -11.06 35.81
N GLU A 475 10.29 -10.09 35.75
CA GLU A 475 9.70 -9.61 34.49
C GLU A 475 10.29 -8.26 34.12
N SER A 476 10.72 -8.13 32.87
CA SER A 476 11.26 -6.87 32.35
C SER A 476 10.94 -6.70 30.87
N VAL A 477 10.85 -5.43 30.45
CA VAL A 477 10.84 -5.07 29.04
C VAL A 477 12.27 -4.86 28.60
N GLN A 478 12.72 -5.65 27.62
CA GLN A 478 14.08 -5.60 27.11
C GLN A 478 14.07 -5.32 25.61
N GLY A 479 15.02 -4.50 25.16
CA GLY A 479 15.26 -4.23 23.73
C GLY A 479 16.22 -5.26 23.15
N PHE A 480 15.96 -5.72 21.93
CA PHE A 480 16.85 -6.62 21.21
C PHE A 480 17.21 -6.06 19.84
N SER A 481 18.45 -6.27 19.40
CA SER A 481 18.80 -6.07 17.99
C SER A 481 18.62 -7.38 17.21
N ILE A 482 18.19 -7.28 15.97
CA ILE A 482 17.93 -8.41 15.08
C ILE A 482 18.95 -8.39 13.94
N LYS A 483 19.61 -9.53 13.70
CA LYS A 483 20.34 -9.78 12.44
C LYS A 483 19.85 -11.01 11.74
N SER A 484 19.67 -10.89 10.43
CA SER A 484 19.22 -11.98 9.59
C SER A 484 20.31 -12.51 8.69
N ARG A 485 20.47 -13.84 8.67
CA ARG A 485 21.30 -14.56 7.69
C ARG A 485 20.54 -14.93 6.41
N LEU A 486 19.23 -14.63 6.33
CA LEU A 486 18.42 -14.83 5.11
C LEU A 486 18.83 -13.88 3.97
N GLY A 487 19.48 -12.77 4.31
CA GLY A 487 19.97 -11.74 3.39
C GLY A 487 21.43 -11.92 2.94
N GLY A 488 22.00 -10.84 2.40
CA GLY A 488 23.46 -10.73 2.29
C GLY A 488 24.09 -10.61 3.68
N ALA A 489 25.41 -10.83 3.79
CA ALA A 489 26.15 -10.65 5.03
C ALA A 489 25.83 -9.28 5.66
N SER A 490 25.27 -9.28 6.86
CA SER A 490 24.96 -8.05 7.58
C SER A 490 26.25 -7.33 7.96
N THR A 491 26.15 -6.01 8.05
CA THR A 491 27.29 -5.17 8.43
C THR A 491 27.20 -4.86 9.91
N LEU A 492 28.30 -5.09 10.63
CA LEU A 492 28.44 -4.71 12.03
C LEU A 492 28.92 -3.26 12.16
N ILE A 493 29.96 -2.90 11.42
CA ILE A 493 30.45 -1.53 11.28
C ILE A 493 30.37 -1.11 9.82
N ASN A 494 29.52 -0.15 9.53
CA ASN A 494 29.32 0.38 8.18
C ASN A 494 30.50 1.24 7.74
N ALA A 495 30.90 1.08 6.49
CA ALA A 495 31.87 1.95 5.86
C ALA A 495 31.32 3.39 5.74
N GLY A 496 32.13 4.36 6.09
CA GLY A 496 31.82 5.78 5.97
C GLY A 496 33.09 6.60 6.11
N LYS A 497 33.02 7.91 5.79
CA LYS A 497 34.13 8.82 6.14
C LYS A 497 34.41 8.81 7.65
N THR A 498 33.36 8.56 8.44
CA THR A 498 33.44 8.40 9.90
C THR A 498 34.28 7.22 10.36
N THR A 499 34.58 6.24 9.50
CA THR A 499 35.38 5.05 9.83
C THR A 499 36.74 5.04 9.15
N ASN A 500 37.21 6.20 8.67
CA ASN A 500 38.54 6.35 8.09
C ASN A 500 39.59 6.54 9.19
N PHE A 501 40.62 5.70 9.14
CA PHE A 501 41.84 5.81 9.93
C PHE A 501 42.91 6.50 9.08
N ILE A 502 43.58 7.49 9.67
CA ILE A 502 44.64 8.28 9.04
C ILE A 502 45.99 7.71 9.48
N PHE A 503 46.85 7.47 8.51
CA PHE A 503 48.22 7.05 8.71
C PHE A 503 49.18 8.05 8.09
N GLU A 504 50.23 8.42 8.81
CA GLU A 504 51.39 9.14 8.25
C GLU A 504 52.26 8.16 7.47
N VAL A 505 52.62 8.50 6.24
CA VAL A 505 53.59 7.74 5.44
C VAL A 505 54.99 8.16 5.90
N THR A 506 55.75 7.20 6.39
CA THR A 506 57.10 7.40 6.94
C THR A 506 58.16 6.79 6.01
N GLY A 507 59.37 7.33 6.05
CA GLY A 507 60.47 6.98 5.12
C GLY A 507 60.77 8.10 4.12
N ASN A 508 61.45 7.76 3.01
CA ASN A 508 61.81 8.70 1.95
C ASN A 508 60.64 8.90 0.97
N VAL A 509 59.51 9.40 1.46
CA VAL A 509 58.31 9.65 0.65
C VAL A 509 58.38 11.03 -0.02
N ASP A 510 58.06 11.07 -1.31
CA ASP A 510 57.94 12.27 -2.12
C ASP A 510 56.70 12.22 -3.04
N ASP A 511 56.54 13.23 -3.91
CA ASP A 511 55.39 13.32 -4.81
C ASP A 511 55.41 12.19 -5.86
N GLU A 512 56.59 11.67 -6.24
CA GLU A 512 56.72 10.54 -7.18
C GLU A 512 56.25 9.23 -6.54
N VAL A 513 56.65 8.97 -5.28
CA VAL A 513 56.18 7.81 -4.51
C VAL A 513 54.67 7.85 -4.31
N MET A 514 54.11 9.03 -4.01
CA MET A 514 52.67 9.24 -3.86
C MET A 514 51.93 8.92 -5.17
N ASP A 515 52.35 9.48 -6.29
CA ASP A 515 51.71 9.29 -7.59
C ASP A 515 51.77 7.83 -8.04
N GLU A 516 52.91 7.17 -7.86
CA GLU A 516 53.08 5.76 -8.21
C GLU A 516 52.22 4.85 -7.29
N PHE A 517 52.19 5.09 -5.97
CA PHE A 517 51.31 4.32 -5.08
C PHE A 517 49.83 4.45 -5.46
N ASN A 518 49.41 5.66 -5.84
CA ASN A 518 48.02 5.95 -6.20
C ASN A 518 47.60 5.22 -7.49
N ASN A 519 48.53 4.97 -8.41
CA ASN A 519 48.27 4.45 -9.75
C ASN A 519 48.74 3.00 -9.99
N CYS A 520 49.66 2.46 -9.20
CA CYS A 520 50.32 1.18 -9.46
C CYS A 520 49.38 -0.04 -9.51
N SER A 521 48.26 -0.02 -8.78
CA SER A 521 47.35 -1.16 -8.71
C SER A 521 45.99 -0.79 -8.13
N LYS A 522 44.94 -1.53 -8.53
CA LYS A 522 43.63 -1.49 -7.86
C LYS A 522 43.59 -2.35 -6.58
N LEU A 523 44.46 -3.34 -6.47
CA LEU A 523 44.57 -4.21 -5.29
C LEU A 523 45.51 -3.58 -4.26
N PHE A 524 45.01 -3.36 -3.04
CA PHE A 524 45.78 -2.78 -1.93
C PHE A 524 47.04 -3.57 -1.57
N LYS A 525 46.98 -4.90 -1.57
CA LYS A 525 48.16 -5.75 -1.33
C LYS A 525 49.35 -5.38 -2.22
N ASN A 526 49.10 -5.11 -3.50
CA ASN A 526 50.15 -4.72 -4.43
C ASN A 526 50.63 -3.28 -4.16
N LYS A 527 49.71 -2.36 -3.82
CA LYS A 527 50.08 -1.00 -3.40
C LYS A 527 51.01 -1.02 -2.18
N PHE A 528 50.71 -1.84 -1.18
CA PHE A 528 51.56 -2.01 0.01
C PHE A 528 52.87 -2.74 -0.28
N THR A 529 52.89 -3.65 -1.27
CA THR A 529 54.13 -4.28 -1.75
C THR A 529 55.05 -3.27 -2.41
N TYR A 530 54.50 -2.36 -3.23
CA TYR A 530 55.24 -1.23 -3.80
C TYR A 530 55.76 -0.30 -2.70
N LEU A 531 54.88 0.13 -1.78
CA LEU A 531 55.24 1.09 -0.74
C LEU A 531 56.40 0.60 0.14
N ARG A 532 56.31 -0.63 0.65
CA ARG A 532 57.32 -1.20 1.57
C ARG A 532 58.53 -1.78 0.85
N GLY A 533 58.34 -2.38 -0.32
CA GLY A 533 59.40 -3.05 -1.07
C GLY A 533 60.18 -2.10 -1.96
N THR A 534 59.50 -1.43 -2.89
CA THR A 534 60.12 -0.60 -3.91
C THR A 534 60.46 0.79 -3.38
N ALA A 535 59.53 1.45 -2.69
CA ALA A 535 59.71 2.81 -2.20
C ALA A 535 60.40 2.88 -0.82
N GLY A 536 60.58 1.76 -0.12
CA GLY A 536 61.19 1.72 1.21
C GLY A 536 60.47 2.57 2.27
N CYS A 537 59.18 2.82 2.08
CA CYS A 537 58.32 3.59 2.97
C CYS A 537 57.40 2.66 3.78
N ASP A 538 56.90 3.14 4.91
CA ASP A 538 55.88 2.44 5.71
C ASP A 538 54.81 3.42 6.19
N ILE A 539 53.82 2.92 6.92
CA ILE A 539 52.74 3.73 7.48
C ILE A 539 52.72 3.64 9.00
N LYS A 540 52.46 4.77 9.66
CA LYS A 540 52.30 4.86 11.11
C LYS A 540 50.93 5.48 11.42
N TYR A 541 50.21 4.90 12.38
CA TYR A 541 48.93 5.46 12.82
C TYR A 541 49.13 6.92 13.30
N PHE A 542 48.28 7.82 12.80
CA PHE A 542 48.30 9.24 13.13
C PHE A 542 47.06 9.66 13.94
N GLY A 543 45.88 9.15 13.56
CA GLY A 543 44.60 9.47 14.18
C GLY A 543 43.42 9.01 13.31
N MET A 544 42.21 9.44 13.61
CA MET A 544 41.04 9.16 12.77
C MET A 544 40.51 10.42 12.08
N GLU A 545 39.79 10.24 10.97
CA GLU A 545 39.12 11.37 10.30
C GLU A 545 37.92 11.90 11.09
N ASN A 546 37.34 11.07 11.96
CA ASN A 546 36.21 11.46 12.79
C ASN A 546 36.56 11.28 14.27
N GLU A 547 36.70 12.42 14.95
CA GLU A 547 37.04 12.50 16.38
C GLU A 547 36.04 11.75 17.25
N THR A 548 34.73 11.81 16.93
CA THR A 548 33.70 11.08 17.70
C THR A 548 33.94 9.58 17.70
N PHE A 549 34.31 8.99 16.56
CA PHE A 549 34.59 7.56 16.52
C PHE A 549 35.87 7.21 17.27
N GLU A 550 36.91 8.05 17.18
CA GLU A 550 38.15 7.90 17.94
C GLU A 550 37.91 7.96 19.46
N ASP A 551 37.09 8.92 19.91
CA ASP A 551 36.66 9.06 21.30
C ASP A 551 35.83 7.83 21.75
N ASN A 552 34.93 7.34 20.89
CA ASN A 552 34.14 6.14 21.18
C ASN A 552 35.03 4.92 21.38
N LEU A 553 36.03 4.72 20.52
CA LEU A 553 36.99 3.62 20.67
C LEU A 553 37.81 3.79 21.96
N SER A 554 38.29 5.00 22.22
CA SER A 554 39.07 5.32 23.43
C SER A 554 38.28 5.13 24.72
N LEU A 555 36.97 5.41 24.69
CA LEU A 555 36.06 5.17 25.81
C LEU A 555 35.91 3.67 26.11
N ILE A 556 35.82 2.83 25.07
CA ILE A 556 35.76 1.38 25.22
C ILE A 556 37.08 0.87 25.81
N ASP A 557 38.21 1.28 25.24
CA ASP A 557 39.54 1.03 25.76
C ASP A 557 40.56 1.99 25.11
N GLY A 558 41.45 2.60 25.91
CA GLY A 558 42.38 3.63 25.43
C GLY A 558 43.38 3.17 24.35
N ASP A 559 43.67 1.87 24.26
CA ASP A 559 44.58 1.32 23.25
C ASP A 559 43.84 0.92 21.96
N LEU A 560 42.50 0.95 21.98
CA LEU A 560 41.67 0.40 20.91
C LEU A 560 41.81 1.11 19.54
N PRO A 561 41.94 2.46 19.46
CA PRO A 561 42.20 3.12 18.18
C PRO A 561 43.46 2.57 17.48
N GLU A 562 44.56 2.43 18.22
CA GLU A 562 45.82 1.87 17.69
C GLU A 562 45.68 0.39 17.32
N ILE A 563 45.05 -0.42 18.17
CA ILE A 563 44.80 -1.84 17.86
C ILE A 563 44.01 -1.98 16.56
N CYS A 564 42.93 -1.21 16.40
CA CYS A 564 42.13 -1.18 15.17
C CYS A 564 42.98 -0.75 13.97
N ALA A 565 43.83 0.27 14.12
CA ALA A 565 44.72 0.74 13.07
C ALA A 565 45.72 -0.34 12.62
N TYR A 566 46.34 -1.08 13.55
CA TYR A 566 47.25 -2.17 13.23
C TYR A 566 46.56 -3.33 12.54
N MET A 567 45.36 -3.72 13.01
CA MET A 567 44.56 -4.75 12.33
C MET A 567 44.16 -4.34 10.93
N LEU A 568 43.81 -3.07 10.74
CA LEU A 568 43.41 -2.51 9.45
C LEU A 568 44.59 -2.45 8.48
N ALA A 569 45.76 -1.96 8.93
CA ALA A 569 46.98 -1.96 8.14
C ALA A 569 47.40 -3.39 7.74
N GLU A 570 47.24 -4.37 8.63
CA GLU A 570 47.48 -5.78 8.31
C GLU A 570 46.50 -6.29 7.25
N TYR A 571 45.20 -6.01 7.40
CA TYR A 571 44.20 -6.40 6.41
C TYR A 571 44.52 -5.89 5.01
N TYR A 572 44.82 -4.60 4.86
CA TYR A 572 45.10 -4.00 3.56
C TYR A 572 46.46 -4.42 2.98
N SER A 573 47.43 -4.79 3.81
CA SER A 573 48.76 -5.19 3.35
C SER A 573 48.90 -6.69 3.06
N SER A 574 48.34 -7.58 3.88
CA SER A 574 48.46 -9.04 3.71
C SER A 574 47.24 -9.68 3.05
N GLY A 575 46.06 -9.08 3.20
CA GLY A 575 44.77 -9.62 2.78
C GLY A 575 44.08 -10.51 3.82
N VAL A 576 44.64 -10.65 5.03
CA VAL A 576 44.00 -11.40 6.13
C VAL A 576 42.72 -10.67 6.56
N ASN A 577 41.57 -11.23 6.24
CA ASN A 577 40.29 -10.55 6.36
C ASN A 577 39.42 -11.00 7.54
N THR A 578 39.51 -12.25 8.02
CA THR A 578 38.75 -12.70 9.19
C THR A 578 39.32 -12.09 10.47
N VAL A 579 38.45 -11.63 11.37
CA VAL A 579 38.87 -10.97 12.62
C VAL A 579 39.75 -11.90 13.47
N SER A 580 39.36 -13.16 13.63
CA SER A 580 40.13 -14.17 14.38
C SER A 580 41.59 -14.27 13.88
N LYS A 581 41.82 -14.47 12.58
CA LYS A 581 43.18 -14.54 12.01
C LYS A 581 43.94 -13.22 12.11
N SER A 582 43.26 -12.08 12.00
CA SER A 582 43.88 -10.76 12.17
C SER A 582 44.37 -10.58 13.61
N LEU A 583 43.56 -10.99 14.60
CA LEU A 583 43.94 -10.99 16.03
C LEU A 583 45.14 -11.90 16.31
N GLU A 584 45.19 -13.09 15.71
CA GLU A 584 46.35 -13.98 15.81
C GLU A 584 47.62 -13.33 15.23
N ALA A 585 47.51 -12.68 14.06
CA ALA A 585 48.62 -12.01 13.41
C ALA A 585 49.17 -10.85 14.23
N ILE A 586 48.30 -9.99 14.79
CA ILE A 586 48.75 -8.86 15.61
C ILE A 586 49.27 -9.32 16.98
N ALA A 587 48.70 -10.38 17.57
CA ALA A 587 49.17 -10.93 18.84
C ALA A 587 50.58 -11.51 18.70
N GLY A 588 50.89 -12.14 17.56
CA GLY A 588 52.23 -12.64 17.24
C GLY A 588 53.28 -11.54 17.06
N ARG A 589 52.89 -10.38 16.49
CA ARG A 589 53.80 -9.23 16.31
C ARG A 589 53.92 -8.34 17.53
N ASN A 590 52.86 -8.30 18.34
CA ASN A 590 52.72 -7.51 19.54
C ASN A 590 53.09 -6.01 19.38
N PRO A 591 52.45 -5.26 18.45
CA PRO A 591 52.81 -3.87 18.16
C PRO A 591 52.65 -2.92 19.36
N MET A 592 51.78 -3.23 20.32
CA MET A 592 51.58 -2.45 21.54
C MET A 592 52.60 -2.76 22.65
N ASN A 593 53.52 -3.70 22.42
CA ASN A 593 54.51 -4.14 23.40
C ASN A 593 53.91 -4.64 24.74
N TYR A 594 52.75 -5.32 24.68
CA TYR A 594 52.17 -5.93 25.88
C TYR A 594 53.06 -7.06 26.42
N ARG A 595 53.00 -7.27 27.73
CA ARG A 595 53.66 -8.38 28.40
C ARG A 595 52.85 -9.67 28.21
N LEU A 596 53.22 -10.50 27.23
CA LEU A 596 52.47 -11.71 26.84
C LEU A 596 52.93 -13.02 27.50
N ASP A 597 54.03 -13.02 28.25
CA ASP A 597 54.62 -14.24 28.87
C ASP A 597 53.72 -14.91 29.92
N LYS A 598 52.71 -14.18 30.41
CA LYS A 598 51.74 -14.67 31.40
C LYS A 598 50.41 -15.13 30.79
N GLY A 599 50.29 -15.11 29.46
CA GLY A 599 49.16 -15.69 28.73
C GLY A 599 47.89 -14.82 28.66
N GLN A 600 47.92 -13.55 29.08
CA GLN A 600 46.75 -12.67 28.96
C GLN A 600 46.46 -12.31 27.49
N PRO A 601 45.21 -12.46 27.01
CA PRO A 601 44.85 -12.22 25.61
C PRO A 601 44.45 -10.76 25.36
N PHE A 602 45.34 -9.79 25.64
CA PHE A 602 45.03 -8.35 25.59
C PHE A 602 44.31 -7.91 24.31
N TYR A 603 44.87 -8.23 23.14
CA TYR A 603 44.31 -7.87 21.84
C TYR A 603 42.91 -8.46 21.64
N GLN A 604 42.75 -9.76 21.90
CA GLN A 604 41.47 -10.46 21.74
C GLN A 604 40.42 -9.89 22.69
N TYR A 605 40.76 -9.66 23.96
CA TYR A 605 39.84 -9.13 24.96
C TYR A 605 39.35 -7.72 24.60
N LYS A 606 40.27 -6.81 24.26
CA LYS A 606 39.92 -5.42 23.91
C LYS A 606 39.06 -5.37 22.65
N PHE A 607 39.41 -6.15 21.62
CA PHE A 607 38.62 -6.19 20.38
C PHE A 607 37.26 -6.88 20.56
N LYS A 608 37.11 -7.84 21.49
CA LYS A 608 35.79 -8.39 21.87
C LYS A 608 34.86 -7.31 22.39
N LYS A 609 35.36 -6.41 23.25
CA LYS A 609 34.55 -5.29 23.77
C LYS A 609 34.09 -4.37 22.66
N PHE A 610 35.00 -4.02 21.74
CA PHE A 610 34.64 -3.24 20.56
C PHE A 610 33.51 -3.87 19.74
N LEU A 611 33.64 -5.15 19.36
CA LEU A 611 32.60 -5.83 18.57
C LEU A 611 31.28 -5.90 19.34
N THR A 612 31.33 -6.12 20.65
CA THR A 612 30.14 -6.24 21.51
C THR A 612 29.40 -4.92 21.60
N ASP A 613 30.09 -3.82 21.91
CA ASP A 613 29.45 -2.51 22.03
C ASP A 613 28.92 -2.05 20.66
N SER A 614 29.65 -2.36 19.58
CA SER A 614 29.18 -2.15 18.20
C SER A 614 27.90 -2.92 17.89
N ALA A 615 27.78 -4.16 18.38
CA ALA A 615 26.60 -4.99 18.18
C ALA A 615 25.39 -4.55 19.03
N LEU A 616 25.64 -3.92 20.18
CA LEU A 616 24.62 -3.54 21.16
C LEU A 616 24.19 -2.06 21.11
N GLY A 617 24.83 -1.23 20.28
CA GLY A 617 24.34 0.13 20.01
C GLY A 617 25.38 1.19 19.64
N MET A 618 26.68 0.94 19.80
CA MET A 618 27.72 1.93 19.46
C MET A 618 27.76 2.18 17.94
N LEU A 619 27.74 3.45 17.58
CA LEU A 619 27.80 3.91 16.18
C LEU A 619 29.00 4.83 15.99
N PRO A 620 29.76 4.73 14.88
CA PRO A 620 30.89 5.61 14.61
C PRO A 620 30.52 7.11 14.59
N SER A 621 29.30 7.45 14.17
CA SER A 621 28.90 8.84 13.94
C SER A 621 28.21 9.51 15.14
N LYS A 622 28.03 8.82 16.27
CA LYS A 622 27.32 9.35 17.45
C LYS A 622 28.15 9.10 18.70
N PRO A 623 28.22 10.06 19.65
CA PRO A 623 28.90 9.84 20.92
C PRO A 623 28.34 8.60 21.64
N TRP A 624 29.24 7.71 22.05
CA TRP A 624 28.94 6.54 22.86
C TRP A 624 29.07 6.92 24.32
N ASP A 625 28.07 6.61 25.13
CA ASP A 625 28.06 6.88 26.58
C ASP A 625 28.23 5.59 27.42
N GLY A 626 28.44 4.45 26.77
CA GLY A 626 28.53 3.13 27.41
C GLY A 626 27.19 2.47 27.71
N THR A 627 26.05 3.09 27.37
CA THR A 627 24.72 2.54 27.65
C THR A 627 24.23 1.69 26.48
N ALA A 628 24.18 0.37 26.68
CA ALA A 628 23.62 -0.56 25.71
C ALA A 628 22.11 -0.33 25.51
N ASP A 629 21.68 -0.24 24.26
CA ASP A 629 20.29 -0.03 23.91
C ASP A 629 19.52 -1.35 23.70
N ALA A 630 20.24 -2.38 23.25
CA ALA A 630 19.76 -3.76 23.18
C ALA A 630 19.97 -4.48 24.52
N THR A 631 19.29 -4.00 25.56
CA THR A 631 19.43 -4.51 26.94
C THR A 631 19.07 -5.98 27.12
N GLY A 632 18.36 -6.60 26.17
CA GLY A 632 18.07 -8.03 26.19
C GLY A 632 19.03 -8.90 25.40
N GLY A 633 19.83 -8.28 24.53
CA GLY A 633 20.85 -8.93 23.74
C GLY A 633 20.53 -8.95 22.25
N TYR A 634 21.04 -9.97 21.57
CA TYR A 634 21.17 -9.99 20.12
C TYR A 634 20.49 -11.21 19.51
N ILE A 635 19.45 -10.98 18.71
CA ILE A 635 18.67 -12.01 18.03
C ILE A 635 19.23 -12.26 16.64
N ILE A 636 19.38 -13.53 16.30
CA ILE A 636 19.89 -13.98 15.00
C ILE A 636 18.87 -14.90 14.35
N VAL A 637 18.55 -14.60 13.08
CA VAL A 637 17.79 -15.48 12.20
C VAL A 637 18.76 -16.32 11.37
N ARG A 638 18.73 -17.63 11.56
CA ARG A 638 19.53 -18.61 10.81
C ARG A 638 18.94 -18.86 9.42
N GLU A 639 19.74 -19.43 8.53
CA GLU A 639 19.35 -19.79 7.16
C GLU A 639 18.18 -20.79 7.13
N ASP A 640 18.09 -21.68 8.11
CA ASP A 640 16.99 -22.64 8.28
C ASP A 640 15.73 -22.03 8.92
N GLY A 641 15.74 -20.73 9.22
CA GLY A 641 14.63 -20.00 9.81
C GLY A 641 14.58 -20.05 11.34
N GLU A 642 15.49 -20.75 12.03
CA GLU A 642 15.54 -20.67 13.49
C GLU A 642 15.87 -19.26 13.98
N VAL A 643 15.19 -18.85 15.05
CA VAL A 643 15.39 -17.55 15.72
C VAL A 643 16.01 -17.81 17.08
N LEU A 644 17.27 -17.42 17.23
CA LEU A 644 18.08 -17.65 18.44
C LEU A 644 18.57 -16.32 19.01
N CYS A 645 18.94 -16.29 20.28
CA CYS A 645 19.40 -15.09 20.97
C CYS A 645 20.72 -15.33 21.69
N TYR A 646 21.60 -14.33 21.70
CA TYR A 646 22.65 -14.23 22.70
C TYR A 646 22.18 -13.33 23.84
N HIS A 647 21.95 -13.92 25.01
CA HIS A 647 21.57 -13.20 26.21
C HIS A 647 22.77 -12.55 26.88
N LEU A 648 22.54 -11.53 27.72
CA LEU A 648 23.58 -10.92 28.56
C LEU A 648 24.30 -11.94 29.46
N PHE A 649 23.60 -12.97 29.93
CA PHE A 649 24.20 -14.05 30.73
C PHE A 649 25.17 -14.92 29.91
N ASN A 650 25.02 -14.95 28.59
CA ASN A 650 25.87 -15.68 27.65
C ASN A 650 26.87 -14.74 26.96
N ARG A 651 27.33 -13.69 27.67
CA ARG A 651 28.24 -12.67 27.11
C ARG A 651 29.50 -13.28 26.49
N ASN A 652 30.09 -14.29 27.13
CA ASN A 652 31.30 -14.93 26.61
C ASN A 652 31.03 -15.65 25.27
N GLU A 653 29.92 -16.37 25.17
CA GLU A 653 29.49 -17.03 23.93
C GLU A 653 29.24 -15.99 22.83
N PHE A 654 28.58 -14.88 23.16
CA PHE A 654 28.35 -13.79 22.22
C PHE A 654 29.66 -13.16 21.72
N GLU A 655 30.57 -12.84 22.63
CA GLU A 655 31.89 -12.28 22.32
C GLU A 655 32.71 -13.23 21.43
N ASN A 656 32.64 -14.55 21.68
CA ASN A 656 33.29 -15.57 20.85
C ASN A 656 32.63 -15.67 19.46
N TYR A 657 31.30 -15.69 19.41
CA TYR A 657 30.54 -15.71 18.17
C TYR A 657 30.92 -14.53 17.26
N LEU A 658 30.99 -13.31 17.81
CA LEU A 658 31.35 -12.11 17.06
C LEU A 658 32.74 -12.23 16.45
N ILE A 659 33.75 -12.71 17.19
CA ILE A 659 35.10 -12.90 16.64
C ILE A 659 35.12 -13.95 15.52
N ASN A 660 34.45 -15.08 15.74
CA ASN A 660 34.50 -16.22 14.82
C ASN A 660 33.70 -15.97 13.53
N ASN A 661 32.70 -15.08 13.60
CA ASN A 661 31.77 -14.82 12.50
C ASN A 661 31.89 -13.40 11.93
N THR A 662 33.01 -12.69 12.12
CA THR A 662 33.23 -11.38 11.50
C THR A 662 34.51 -11.29 10.67
N LYS A 663 34.47 -10.43 9.66
CA LYS A 663 35.58 -10.14 8.75
C LYS A 663 35.64 -8.66 8.38
N PHE A 664 36.82 -8.19 8.04
CA PHE A 664 37.06 -6.93 7.34
C PHE A 664 36.67 -7.06 5.87
N GLU A 665 36.09 -6.00 5.33
CA GLU A 665 35.75 -5.89 3.91
C GLU A 665 36.23 -4.55 3.35
N THR A 666 36.65 -4.52 2.09
CA THR A 666 37.08 -3.29 1.43
C THR A 666 35.85 -2.57 0.91
N ALA A 667 35.63 -1.35 1.40
CA ALA A 667 34.53 -0.50 0.95
C ALA A 667 34.83 0.14 -0.43
N SER A 668 33.85 0.87 -0.97
CA SER A 668 34.06 1.66 -2.19
C SER A 668 34.97 2.87 -1.90
N THR A 669 36.18 2.84 -2.45
CA THR A 669 37.20 3.89 -2.27
C THR A 669 36.69 5.28 -2.70
N GLY A 670 35.99 5.36 -3.83
CA GLY A 670 35.43 6.62 -4.33
C GLY A 670 34.29 7.18 -3.49
N ARG A 671 33.47 6.30 -2.88
CA ARG A 671 32.33 6.75 -2.04
C ARG A 671 32.78 7.27 -0.68
N HIS A 672 33.86 6.73 -0.13
CA HIS A 672 34.32 7.01 1.23
C HIS A 672 35.69 7.71 1.29
N GLU A 673 36.24 8.10 0.14
CA GLU A 673 37.45 8.92 0.00
C GLU A 673 38.66 8.38 0.77
N PHE A 674 39.01 7.11 0.53
CA PHE A 674 40.17 6.45 1.13
C PHE A 674 40.96 5.64 0.10
N GLY A 675 42.17 5.24 0.48
CA GLY A 675 43.00 4.33 -0.30
C GLY A 675 44.00 4.97 -1.27
N SER A 676 44.18 6.28 -1.16
CA SER A 676 45.19 7.07 -1.86
C SER A 676 46.04 7.85 -0.85
N ILE A 677 47.32 8.01 -1.17
CA ILE A 677 48.22 8.92 -0.46
C ILE A 677 47.87 10.35 -0.88
N TYR A 678 47.82 11.26 0.09
CA TYR A 678 47.65 12.69 -0.11
C TYR A 678 48.66 13.48 0.71
N LYS A 679 48.95 14.69 0.26
CA LYS A 679 49.90 15.60 0.91
C LYS A 679 49.14 16.66 1.70
N ASP A 680 49.51 16.86 2.95
CA ASP A 680 48.98 17.91 3.81
C ASP A 680 50.10 18.50 4.68
N CYS A 681 50.18 19.83 4.72
CA CYS A 681 51.22 20.58 5.45
C CYS A 681 52.67 20.07 5.22
N GLY A 682 52.99 19.60 4.01
CA GLY A 682 54.33 19.09 3.66
C GLY A 682 54.62 17.66 4.09
N LYS A 683 53.65 16.96 4.69
CA LYS A 683 53.71 15.53 5.03
C LYS A 683 52.75 14.74 4.16
N TYR A 684 52.94 13.42 4.10
CA TYR A 684 52.13 12.51 3.31
C TYR A 684 51.32 11.59 4.21
N TYR A 685 50.05 11.40 3.87
CA TYR A 685 49.10 10.64 4.66
C TYR A 685 48.31 9.66 3.78
N LEU A 686 47.85 8.57 4.38
CA LEU A 686 47.01 7.56 3.77
C LEU A 686 45.79 7.33 4.65
N LYS A 687 44.59 7.38 4.05
CA LYS A 687 43.36 6.95 4.71
C LYS A 687 43.09 5.48 4.40
N LEU A 688 42.81 4.68 5.42
CA LEU A 688 42.25 3.32 5.29
C LEU A 688 40.88 3.26 5.97
N ASN A 689 39.90 2.64 5.33
CA ASN A 689 38.54 2.57 5.85
C ASN A 689 38.28 1.26 6.61
N LEU A 690 37.70 1.36 7.80
CA LEU A 690 37.22 0.23 8.58
C LEU A 690 35.77 -0.11 8.18
N GLN A 691 35.58 -1.34 7.74
CA GLN A 691 34.27 -1.97 7.56
C GLN A 691 34.34 -3.40 8.10
N ILE A 692 33.39 -3.76 8.98
CA ILE A 692 33.29 -5.10 9.57
C ILE A 692 31.94 -5.70 9.21
N ARG A 693 31.95 -6.90 8.63
CA ARG A 693 30.76 -7.65 8.24
C ARG A 693 30.75 -9.03 8.83
N PHE A 694 29.56 -9.60 8.94
CA PHE A 694 29.43 -11.00 9.30
C PHE A 694 29.89 -11.92 8.15
N ILE A 695 30.46 -13.06 8.52
CA ILE A 695 30.74 -14.16 7.61
C ILE A 695 29.39 -14.84 7.31
N LYS A 696 29.16 -15.16 6.04
CA LYS A 696 27.94 -15.86 5.62
C LYS A 696 28.19 -17.36 5.61
#